data_AF-A0AAN6M0N8-F1
#
_entry.id   AF-A0AAN6M0N8-F1
#
_cell.length_a   1.000
_cell.length_b   1.000
_cell.length_c   1.000
_cell.angle_alpha   90.00
_cell.angle_beta   90.00
_cell.angle_gamma   90.00
#
_symmetry.space_group_name_H-M   'P 1'
#
loop_
_entity.id
_entity.type
_entity.pdbx_description
1 polymer ?
#
loop_
_entity_poly.entity_id
_entity_poly.type
_entity_poly.pdbx_seq_one_letter_code
_entity_poly.pdbx_strand_id
1 'polypeptide(L)'
;MASVKPSVRQFSACFRCVRSDASFNGVSRRFLSSSAAARDELQTTPSSTSPPPPPSGAPAKGDAASKETPEYMQKWGKLDPNAVEEKRDERRLVRREGIQPIGSRRRRAVIARSAAANAEQLPFEQLPYQCFQEARKVLLADREEKLNEIKTQISRIKHLEAQDWAATGSQAKKETRLRSMQNHLNELIILADINDPAVKKKFEDGQGDMNKPIYRYLADQKWRKYKRLILQQRIEQFNIVPDLLPSLDPIADVDLAWGRSNIPIGEFVDSAMSENPPRLNVQTFERGQKLVTVVVVDADVPVPEKDSLTYRCHYIASNIPIAPDQTSIPLNMIQQQSRKADKSEVPTEEQKVALSWFPPWANKGAPYHRMAIFVLEQKDAQPLSIIDIRKKEKRDGFILRSFVDRMNLKPIGVTLFRTKWDENMEGVMKRNGLKSEINVEFKRKKIEPLPYKKRTERMRGNGNEASMAPRTVDSDANRFASSGHSPSPETIALALAIVKTTPIGVSSRDYVIQLRARLKRGQPAFTKIEQERYLDLVAYWQHRCDTAEQKCGELEKRVASLERSVHCLGQLSQDAPEDDREDSVALPSTSSKKKGPAAASKRPRRSKAQVAKPPTPEETLEEDLQLFETLGNHGMMVAQHCWTTQVLLRRNDLNTDAICGSVVSTASALSQIFPIIAANHDRLAIRTIHQPSLSHFGKDRSELSCLISACARTWTLIIVALDKLEEDSPGSRHSGMIIFECVKLFSCALDAIRLASRQAAWKKSGSSRSNSAPGSIQESVGARSIAHLLATFIGHLEKDSPIHHCLFEGIAYVLLERVGAQLYHCTFGHERGTTIEERIIPPPEPSDPHEIARKATDDAATRLEVKALVIILERVMGVAPLHSNEQPQFTKKGKSTLARTVSMKNVSTTRVKLSSLAQERLQRTLISCTFGHQDQDDFMDILTKPVNMGRPPAAPKVKDEDVFEWYQAQVWRLVGWEILEKDGEWVH
;
A
#
# COMPACT_ATOMS: atom_id res chain seq x y z
N MET A 1 -35.88 -17.33 -51.18
CA MET A 1 -34.71 -16.61 -51.75
C MET A 1 -33.58 -16.65 -50.74
N ALA A 2 -32.33 -16.78 -51.17
CA ALA A 2 -31.18 -16.78 -50.26
C ALA A 2 -30.87 -15.35 -49.79
N SER A 3 -30.80 -15.13 -48.47
CA SER A 3 -30.30 -13.87 -47.93
C SER A 3 -28.80 -13.80 -48.16
N VAL A 4 -28.37 -12.88 -49.04
CA VAL A 4 -26.94 -12.63 -49.29
C VAL A 4 -26.29 -12.20 -47.98
N LYS A 5 -25.26 -12.93 -47.53
CA LYS A 5 -24.45 -12.51 -46.38
C LYS A 5 -23.81 -11.16 -46.72
N PRO A 6 -23.93 -10.11 -45.87
CA PRO A 6 -23.25 -8.85 -46.13
C PRO A 6 -21.74 -9.09 -46.20
N SER A 7 -21.08 -8.47 -47.17
CA SER A 7 -19.63 -8.54 -47.36
C SER A 7 -18.89 -8.17 -46.08
N VAL A 8 -17.81 -8.89 -45.76
CA VAL A 8 -16.99 -8.67 -44.57
C VAL A 8 -16.54 -7.21 -44.50
N ARG A 9 -17.18 -6.42 -43.63
CA ARG A 9 -16.74 -5.06 -43.34
C ARG A 9 -15.38 -5.14 -42.67
N GLN A 10 -14.42 -4.37 -43.17
CA GLN A 10 -13.18 -4.14 -42.44
C GLN A 10 -13.50 -3.53 -41.08
N PHE A 11 -13.05 -4.18 -40.01
CA PHE A 11 -13.08 -3.59 -38.68
C PHE A 11 -11.96 -2.56 -38.57
N SER A 12 -12.23 -1.34 -39.05
CA SER A 12 -11.69 -0.16 -38.38
C SER A 12 -12.17 -0.15 -36.92
N ALA A 13 -11.36 0.36 -36.00
CA ALA A 13 -11.61 0.25 -34.56
C ALA A 13 -12.70 1.21 -34.06
N CYS A 14 -13.96 0.96 -34.45
CA CYS A 14 -15.11 1.73 -33.99
C CYS A 14 -15.61 1.20 -32.64
N PHE A 15 -15.25 1.87 -31.55
CA PHE A 15 -15.64 1.48 -30.18
C PHE A 15 -17.13 1.74 -29.83
N ARG A 16 -17.91 2.42 -30.68
CA ARG A 16 -19.24 2.99 -30.34
C ARG A 16 -20.42 2.16 -30.88
N CYS A 17 -20.45 0.84 -30.63
CA CYS A 17 -21.54 -0.05 -31.12
C CYS A 17 -21.84 -1.31 -30.26
N VAL A 18 -22.34 -1.11 -29.03
CA VAL A 18 -23.08 -2.16 -28.28
C VAL A 18 -24.33 -1.52 -27.66
N ARG A 19 -25.51 -2.11 -27.90
CA ARG A 19 -26.78 -1.65 -27.30
C ARG A 19 -26.97 -2.20 -25.88
N SER A 20 -27.66 -1.42 -25.05
CA SER A 20 -28.14 -1.83 -23.73
C SER A 20 -29.23 -2.91 -23.84
N ASP A 21 -29.26 -3.82 -22.86
CA ASP A 21 -30.34 -4.77 -22.54
C ASP A 21 -30.37 -4.86 -21.01
N ALA A 22 -31.52 -4.63 -20.37
CA ALA A 22 -31.59 -4.28 -18.94
C ALA A 22 -31.75 -5.48 -17.97
N SER A 23 -31.39 -5.22 -16.70
CA SER A 23 -31.69 -5.99 -15.47
C SER A 23 -31.16 -7.43 -15.35
N PHE A 24 -30.20 -7.63 -14.42
CA PHE A 24 -30.38 -8.46 -13.20
C PHE A 24 -29.06 -8.54 -12.40
N ASN A 25 -29.16 -8.24 -11.10
CA ASN A 25 -28.17 -8.35 -10.00
C ASN A 25 -26.72 -8.80 -10.30
N GLY A 26 -25.81 -7.82 -10.36
CA GLY A 26 -24.73 -7.74 -9.36
C GLY A 26 -23.57 -8.74 -9.36
N VAL A 27 -22.80 -8.86 -10.45
CA VAL A 27 -21.36 -9.24 -10.38
C VAL A 27 -20.57 -8.40 -11.40
N SER A 28 -19.53 -7.68 -10.95
CA SER A 28 -18.68 -6.90 -11.86
C SER A 28 -17.85 -7.82 -12.77
N ARG A 29 -17.89 -7.56 -14.07
CA ARG A 29 -17.15 -8.32 -15.09
C ARG A 29 -15.86 -7.59 -15.44
N ARG A 30 -14.72 -8.20 -15.12
CA ARG A 30 -13.40 -7.73 -15.54
C ARG A 30 -13.30 -7.75 -17.07
N PHE A 31 -13.11 -6.60 -17.69
CA PHE A 31 -12.71 -6.51 -19.09
C PHE A 31 -11.18 -6.56 -19.20
N LEU A 32 -10.61 -7.75 -19.02
CA LEU A 32 -9.41 -8.19 -19.72
C LEU A 32 -9.36 -9.73 -19.68
N SER A 33 -8.81 -10.36 -20.72
CA SER A 33 -9.04 -11.77 -21.03
C SER A 33 -8.29 -12.75 -20.12
N SER A 34 -8.77 -12.96 -18.91
CA SER A 34 -8.48 -14.18 -18.14
C SER A 34 -9.42 -15.31 -18.57
N SER A 35 -8.86 -16.41 -19.06
CA SER A 35 -9.61 -17.59 -19.50
C SER A 35 -10.23 -18.31 -18.29
N ALA A 36 -11.51 -18.05 -18.01
CA ALA A 36 -12.27 -18.88 -17.10
C ALA A 36 -12.47 -20.27 -17.73
N ALA A 37 -11.72 -21.26 -17.27
CA ALA A 37 -11.83 -22.64 -17.72
C ALA A 37 -13.23 -23.19 -17.37
N ALA A 38 -14.11 -23.24 -18.37
CA ALA A 38 -15.29 -24.09 -18.31
C ALA A 38 -14.83 -25.56 -18.23
N ARG A 39 -15.47 -26.35 -17.36
CA ARG A 39 -15.07 -27.74 -17.12
C ARG A 39 -15.27 -28.61 -18.36
N ASP A 40 -14.17 -29.11 -18.93
CA ASP A 40 -14.15 -30.40 -19.63
C ASP A 40 -14.15 -31.53 -18.59
N GLU A 41 -15.29 -31.74 -17.94
CA GLU A 41 -15.58 -32.91 -17.10
C GLU A 41 -16.72 -33.73 -17.75
N LEU A 42 -16.64 -34.04 -19.06
CA LEU A 42 -17.54 -34.99 -19.74
C LEU A 42 -17.07 -35.48 -21.15
N GLN A 43 -15.81 -35.91 -21.28
CA GLN A 43 -15.41 -36.80 -22.39
C GLN A 43 -14.65 -38.02 -21.86
N THR A 44 -15.23 -39.20 -22.07
CA THR A 44 -14.59 -40.50 -21.79
C THR A 44 -13.63 -40.85 -22.91
N THR A 45 -12.34 -41.02 -22.59
CA THR A 45 -11.38 -41.63 -23.52
C THR A 45 -11.62 -43.15 -23.61
N PRO A 46 -11.67 -43.75 -24.81
CA PRO A 46 -11.74 -45.20 -24.95
C PRO A 46 -10.37 -45.84 -24.69
N SER A 47 -10.28 -46.77 -23.75
CA SER A 47 -9.07 -47.58 -23.53
C SER A 47 -8.99 -48.74 -24.53
N SER A 48 -7.81 -48.96 -25.11
CA SER A 48 -7.58 -50.03 -26.09
C SER A 48 -7.33 -51.37 -25.41
N THR A 49 -8.36 -52.20 -25.26
CA THR A 49 -8.21 -53.65 -24.99
C THR A 49 -9.44 -54.42 -25.48
N SER A 50 -9.24 -55.57 -26.11
CA SER A 50 -10.30 -56.40 -26.68
C SER A 50 -11.04 -57.23 -25.61
N PRO A 51 -12.38 -57.23 -25.56
CA PRO A 51 -13.15 -58.04 -24.62
C PRO A 51 -13.38 -59.49 -25.09
N PRO A 52 -13.58 -60.46 -24.17
CA PRO A 52 -14.03 -61.81 -24.49
C PRO A 52 -15.55 -61.87 -24.79
N PRO A 53 -16.06 -62.95 -25.42
CA PRO A 53 -17.48 -63.07 -25.77
C PRO A 53 -18.40 -63.34 -24.56
N PRO A 54 -19.65 -62.84 -24.56
CA PRO A 54 -20.60 -63.02 -23.46
C PRO A 54 -21.45 -64.31 -23.59
N PRO A 55 -21.88 -64.92 -22.48
CA PRO A 55 -22.92 -65.95 -22.47
C PRO A 55 -24.32 -65.32 -22.65
N SER A 56 -25.27 -66.11 -23.16
CA SER A 56 -26.61 -65.66 -23.57
C SER A 56 -27.66 -65.68 -22.45
N GLY A 57 -28.40 -64.58 -22.26
CA GLY A 57 -29.66 -64.58 -21.49
C GLY A 57 -30.16 -63.19 -21.07
N ALA A 58 -31.49 -63.02 -21.05
CA ALA A 58 -32.24 -61.80 -20.68
C ALA A 58 -32.19 -60.63 -21.71
N PRO A 59 -33.23 -59.75 -21.75
CA PRO A 59 -33.62 -59.06 -22.97
C PRO A 59 -32.90 -57.72 -23.22
N ALA A 60 -32.85 -57.34 -24.51
CA ALA A 60 -32.31 -56.07 -24.95
C ALA A 60 -33.06 -54.87 -24.35
N LYS A 61 -32.35 -54.04 -23.57
CA LYS A 61 -32.78 -52.66 -23.32
C LYS A 61 -32.44 -51.84 -24.56
N GLY A 62 -33.47 -51.30 -25.21
CA GLY A 62 -33.34 -50.60 -26.48
C GLY A 62 -32.45 -49.35 -26.40
N ASP A 63 -31.95 -48.93 -27.55
CA ASP A 63 -31.07 -47.77 -27.70
C ASP A 63 -31.65 -46.51 -27.05
N ALA A 64 -30.78 -45.76 -26.37
CA ALA A 64 -31.15 -44.50 -25.75
C ALA A 64 -31.47 -43.46 -26.85
N ALA A 65 -32.76 -43.31 -27.16
CA ALA A 65 -33.26 -42.52 -28.28
C ALA A 65 -32.58 -41.13 -28.36
N SER A 66 -31.98 -40.87 -29.51
CA SER A 66 -31.50 -39.53 -29.86
C SER A 66 -32.67 -38.56 -29.77
N LYS A 67 -32.58 -37.55 -28.89
CA LYS A 67 -33.60 -36.50 -28.80
C LYS A 67 -33.77 -35.85 -30.16
N GLU A 68 -34.92 -36.05 -30.79
CA GLU A 68 -35.23 -35.46 -32.09
C GLU A 68 -35.04 -33.95 -32.02
N THR A 69 -34.06 -33.42 -32.75
CA THR A 69 -33.86 -31.97 -32.79
C THR A 69 -35.07 -31.36 -33.48
N PRO A 70 -35.83 -30.44 -32.83
CA PRO A 70 -37.06 -29.90 -33.38
C PRO A 70 -36.87 -29.35 -34.79
N GLU A 71 -37.86 -29.50 -35.67
CA GLU A 71 -37.75 -29.15 -37.09
C GLU A 71 -37.27 -27.69 -37.32
N TYR A 72 -37.69 -26.76 -36.46
CA TYR A 72 -37.25 -25.36 -36.50
C TYR A 72 -35.75 -25.16 -36.16
N MET A 73 -35.13 -26.09 -35.44
CA MET A 73 -33.70 -26.10 -35.10
C MET A 73 -32.84 -26.80 -36.17
N GLN A 74 -33.43 -27.70 -36.96
CA GLN A 74 -32.77 -28.30 -38.12
C GLN A 74 -32.48 -27.23 -39.19
N LYS A 75 -33.41 -26.27 -39.36
CA LYS A 75 -33.34 -25.14 -40.29
C LYS A 75 -32.24 -24.08 -39.97
N TRP A 76 -31.44 -24.26 -38.92
CA TRP A 76 -30.38 -23.31 -38.53
C TRP A 76 -28.99 -23.59 -39.15
N GLY A 77 -28.80 -24.75 -39.78
CA GLY A 77 -27.50 -25.17 -40.30
C GLY A 77 -26.53 -25.64 -39.22
N LYS A 78 -25.42 -26.28 -39.64
CA LYS A 78 -24.32 -26.68 -38.73
C LYS A 78 -23.35 -25.51 -38.53
N LEU A 79 -22.96 -25.28 -37.28
CA LEU A 79 -22.04 -24.21 -36.89
C LEU A 79 -20.71 -24.83 -36.42
N ASP A 80 -19.57 -24.22 -36.76
CA ASP A 80 -18.26 -24.66 -36.25
C ASP A 80 -17.97 -24.04 -34.87
N PRO A 81 -17.78 -24.84 -33.80
CA PRO A 81 -17.38 -24.37 -32.47
C PRO A 81 -16.14 -23.47 -32.43
N ASN A 82 -15.25 -23.52 -33.44
CA ASN A 82 -14.07 -22.65 -33.55
C ASN A 82 -14.31 -21.32 -34.26
N ALA A 83 -15.38 -21.17 -35.04
CA ALA A 83 -15.62 -20.00 -35.90
C ALA A 83 -16.86 -19.17 -35.53
N VAL A 84 -17.71 -19.64 -34.61
CA VAL A 84 -18.87 -18.86 -34.11
C VAL A 84 -18.40 -17.57 -33.42
N GLU A 85 -18.82 -16.40 -33.91
CA GLU A 85 -18.60 -15.09 -33.27
C GLU A 85 -19.83 -14.60 -32.48
N GLU A 86 -21.04 -14.75 -33.02
CA GLU A 86 -22.25 -14.11 -32.48
C GLU A 86 -22.82 -14.78 -31.21
N LYS A 87 -23.24 -13.95 -30.23
CA LYS A 87 -24.03 -14.36 -29.04
C LYS A 87 -25.33 -15.11 -29.40
N ARG A 88 -25.86 -14.91 -30.61
CA ARG A 88 -27.03 -15.65 -31.13
C ARG A 88 -26.66 -17.06 -31.56
N ASP A 89 -25.54 -17.21 -32.26
CA ASP A 89 -25.06 -18.50 -32.77
C ASP A 89 -24.39 -19.34 -31.68
N GLU A 90 -23.73 -18.73 -30.69
CA GLU A 90 -23.32 -19.41 -29.45
C GLU A 90 -24.52 -20.08 -28.76
N ARG A 91 -25.65 -19.36 -28.67
CA ARG A 91 -26.92 -19.87 -28.12
C ARG A 91 -27.59 -20.91 -29.03
N ARG A 92 -27.32 -20.93 -30.34
CA ARG A 92 -27.80 -21.99 -31.25
C ARG A 92 -26.97 -23.26 -31.08
N LEU A 93 -25.63 -23.15 -31.10
CA LEU A 93 -24.69 -24.26 -30.91
C LEU A 93 -24.98 -25.01 -29.60
N VAL A 94 -25.00 -24.29 -28.47
CA VAL A 94 -25.25 -24.89 -27.14
C VAL A 94 -26.63 -25.55 -27.03
N ARG A 95 -27.66 -25.04 -27.73
CA ARG A 95 -29.02 -25.62 -27.69
C ARG A 95 -29.21 -26.81 -28.65
N ARG A 96 -28.60 -26.76 -29.84
CA ARG A 96 -28.80 -27.74 -30.92
C ARG A 96 -27.82 -28.91 -30.81
N GLU A 97 -26.57 -28.62 -30.49
CA GLU A 97 -25.46 -29.57 -30.55
C GLU A 97 -24.87 -29.85 -29.15
N GLY A 98 -25.32 -29.12 -28.11
CA GLY A 98 -24.86 -29.27 -26.72
C GLY A 98 -23.46 -28.73 -26.43
N ILE A 99 -22.67 -28.49 -27.48
CA ILE A 99 -21.26 -28.11 -27.44
C ILE A 99 -21.09 -26.64 -27.05
N GLN A 100 -20.13 -26.36 -26.16
CA GLN A 100 -19.69 -25.00 -25.85
C GLN A 100 -18.71 -24.49 -26.92
N PRO A 101 -18.74 -23.20 -27.29
CA PRO A 101 -17.84 -22.63 -28.29
C PRO A 101 -16.39 -22.55 -27.77
N ILE A 102 -15.40 -22.85 -28.61
CA ILE A 102 -14.03 -23.12 -28.18
C ILE A 102 -13.23 -21.82 -27.97
N GLY A 103 -13.13 -21.43 -26.70
CA GLY A 103 -12.32 -20.29 -26.25
C GLY A 103 -12.97 -18.92 -26.47
N SER A 104 -12.17 -17.86 -26.30
CA SER A 104 -12.65 -16.48 -26.35
C SER A 104 -13.18 -16.10 -27.73
N ARG A 105 -14.13 -15.15 -27.78
CA ARG A 105 -14.64 -14.61 -29.06
C ARG A 105 -13.52 -14.00 -29.91
N ARG A 106 -12.49 -13.41 -29.29
CA ARG A 106 -11.30 -12.90 -30.01
C ARG A 106 -10.54 -14.03 -30.72
N ARG A 107 -10.33 -15.19 -30.08
CA ARG A 107 -9.76 -16.39 -30.75
C ARG A 107 -10.62 -16.79 -31.95
N ARG A 108 -11.93 -16.96 -31.73
CA ARG A 108 -12.87 -17.45 -32.74
C ARG A 108 -12.98 -16.48 -33.93
N ALA A 109 -13.00 -15.17 -33.69
CA ALA A 109 -13.01 -14.15 -34.75
C ALA A 109 -11.69 -14.10 -35.55
N VAL A 110 -10.54 -14.34 -34.92
CA VAL A 110 -9.26 -14.44 -35.66
C VAL A 110 -9.25 -15.69 -36.55
N ILE A 111 -9.74 -16.83 -36.07
CA ILE A 111 -9.87 -18.08 -36.85
C ILE A 111 -10.88 -17.93 -37.99
N ALA A 112 -12.04 -17.33 -37.73
CA ALA A 112 -13.06 -17.07 -38.75
C ALA A 112 -12.53 -16.13 -39.85
N ARG A 113 -11.74 -15.11 -39.48
CA ARG A 113 -11.09 -14.20 -40.44
C ARG A 113 -9.95 -14.85 -41.22
N SER A 114 -9.09 -15.67 -40.60
CA SER A 114 -8.03 -16.36 -41.33
C SER A 114 -8.62 -17.40 -42.30
N ALA A 115 -9.64 -18.14 -41.90
CA ALA A 115 -10.40 -19.01 -42.80
C ALA A 115 -11.07 -18.24 -43.94
N ALA A 116 -11.75 -17.13 -43.66
CA ALA A 116 -12.38 -16.29 -44.70
C ALA A 116 -11.39 -15.61 -45.66
N ALA A 117 -10.15 -15.40 -45.22
CA ALA A 117 -9.05 -14.86 -46.03
C ALA A 117 -8.21 -15.96 -46.71
N ASN A 118 -8.53 -17.25 -46.53
CA ASN A 118 -7.70 -18.40 -46.92
C ASN A 118 -6.24 -18.32 -46.43
N ALA A 119 -6.01 -17.69 -45.28
CA ALA A 119 -4.68 -17.51 -44.70
C ALA A 119 -4.19 -18.79 -44.00
N GLU A 120 -2.92 -19.12 -44.20
CA GLU A 120 -2.29 -20.33 -43.67
C GLU A 120 -2.27 -20.35 -42.14
N GLN A 121 -2.64 -21.50 -41.55
CA GLN A 121 -2.73 -21.67 -40.10
C GLN A 121 -1.38 -22.03 -39.48
N LEU A 122 -0.45 -21.07 -39.48
CA LEU A 122 0.88 -21.25 -38.89
C LEU A 122 0.81 -21.53 -37.38
N PRO A 123 1.53 -22.55 -36.88
CA PRO A 123 1.82 -22.71 -35.45
C PRO A 123 2.47 -21.46 -34.86
N PHE A 124 2.18 -21.16 -33.60
CA PHE A 124 2.72 -19.98 -32.89
C PHE A 124 4.25 -19.88 -32.94
N GLU A 125 4.95 -21.02 -32.88
CA GLU A 125 6.40 -21.12 -32.97
C GLU A 125 6.98 -20.85 -34.36
N GLN A 126 6.16 -20.87 -35.41
CA GLN A 126 6.55 -20.70 -36.81
C GLN A 126 6.20 -19.30 -37.35
N LEU A 127 5.74 -18.37 -36.50
CA LEU A 127 5.44 -17.00 -36.90
C LEU A 127 6.71 -16.29 -37.44
N PRO A 128 6.67 -15.66 -38.63
CA PRO A 128 7.85 -15.17 -39.34
C PRO A 128 8.36 -13.80 -38.84
N TYR A 129 8.43 -13.60 -37.52
CA TYR A 129 9.02 -12.41 -36.90
C TYR A 129 10.51 -12.65 -36.62
N GLN A 130 11.40 -11.84 -37.19
CA GLN A 130 12.86 -12.03 -37.11
C GLN A 130 13.37 -12.22 -35.68
N CYS A 131 13.16 -11.22 -34.81
CA CYS A 131 13.62 -11.24 -33.42
C CYS A 131 13.06 -12.45 -32.63
N PHE A 132 11.82 -12.86 -32.89
CA PHE A 132 11.22 -14.05 -32.26
C PHE A 132 11.90 -15.35 -32.71
N GLN A 133 12.21 -15.49 -34.00
CA GLN A 133 12.91 -16.67 -34.52
C GLN A 133 14.40 -16.70 -34.12
N GLU A 134 15.05 -15.55 -34.04
CA GLU A 134 16.43 -15.43 -33.53
C GLU A 134 16.50 -15.78 -32.03
N ALA A 135 15.61 -15.22 -31.21
CA ALA A 135 15.50 -15.61 -29.80
C ALA A 135 15.17 -17.10 -29.63
N ARG A 136 14.24 -17.65 -30.43
CA ARG A 136 13.90 -19.09 -30.41
C ARG A 136 15.09 -19.98 -30.76
N LYS A 137 15.98 -19.58 -31.68
CA LYS A 137 17.24 -20.31 -31.96
C LYS A 137 18.16 -20.35 -30.74
N VAL A 138 18.34 -19.22 -30.05
CA VAL A 138 19.17 -19.14 -28.83
C VAL A 138 18.61 -20.04 -27.72
N LEU A 139 17.29 -19.99 -27.50
CA LEU A 139 16.62 -20.81 -26.49
C LEU A 139 16.64 -22.31 -26.81
N LEU A 140 16.59 -22.70 -28.09
CA LEU A 140 16.75 -24.09 -28.49
C LEU A 140 18.19 -24.59 -28.25
N ALA A 141 19.21 -23.76 -28.51
CA ALA A 141 20.61 -24.12 -28.25
C ALA A 141 20.90 -24.31 -26.75
N ASP A 142 20.45 -23.39 -25.89
CA ASP A 142 20.53 -23.56 -24.43
C ASP A 142 19.79 -24.83 -23.98
N ARG A 143 18.58 -25.08 -24.50
CA ARG A 143 17.83 -26.30 -24.19
C ARG A 143 18.57 -27.58 -24.61
N GLU A 144 19.27 -27.59 -25.73
CA GLU A 144 20.12 -28.72 -26.14
C GLU A 144 21.33 -28.91 -25.22
N GLU A 145 21.97 -27.82 -24.77
CA GLU A 145 23.03 -27.85 -23.75
C GLU A 145 22.52 -28.47 -22.43
N LYS A 146 21.41 -27.95 -21.89
CA LYS A 146 20.79 -28.45 -20.65
C LYS A 146 20.34 -29.91 -20.79
N LEU A 147 19.86 -30.34 -21.96
CA LEU A 147 19.56 -31.76 -22.25
C LEU A 147 20.81 -32.66 -22.23
N ASN A 148 21.98 -32.15 -22.62
CA ASN A 148 23.24 -32.88 -22.55
C ASN A 148 23.79 -32.93 -21.12
N GLU A 149 23.61 -31.86 -20.33
CA GLU A 149 23.86 -31.88 -18.88
C GLU A 149 22.96 -32.89 -18.17
N ILE A 150 21.65 -32.93 -18.49
CA ILE A 150 20.68 -33.89 -17.92
C ILE A 150 21.13 -35.33 -18.18
N LYS A 151 21.52 -35.69 -19.42
CA LYS A 151 22.07 -37.03 -19.75
C LYS A 151 23.31 -37.35 -18.91
N THR A 152 24.18 -36.36 -18.72
CA THR A 152 25.43 -36.50 -17.94
C THR A 152 25.14 -36.70 -16.45
N GLN A 153 24.24 -35.92 -15.86
CA GLN A 153 23.86 -36.05 -14.45
C GLN A 153 23.09 -37.36 -14.18
N ILE A 154 22.18 -37.79 -15.08
CA ILE A 154 21.52 -39.11 -14.98
C ILE A 154 22.55 -40.24 -14.98
N SER A 155 23.58 -40.16 -15.84
CA SER A 155 24.65 -41.17 -15.88
C SER A 155 25.47 -41.18 -14.59
N ARG A 156 25.85 -39.99 -14.08
CA ARG A 156 26.54 -39.85 -12.78
C ARG A 156 25.72 -40.36 -11.60
N ILE A 157 24.39 -40.13 -11.60
CA ILE A 157 23.47 -40.66 -10.58
C ILE A 157 23.47 -42.19 -10.63
N LYS A 158 23.28 -42.81 -11.81
CA LYS A 158 23.31 -44.27 -11.96
C LYS A 158 24.64 -44.90 -11.51
N HIS A 159 25.77 -44.27 -11.82
CA HIS A 159 27.08 -44.73 -11.33
C HIS A 159 27.20 -44.63 -9.80
N LEU A 160 26.70 -43.56 -9.19
CA LEU A 160 26.71 -43.40 -7.72
C LEU A 160 25.71 -44.32 -7.02
N GLU A 161 24.56 -44.62 -7.65
CA GLU A 161 23.59 -45.60 -7.16
C GLU A 161 24.19 -47.01 -7.16
N ALA A 162 24.91 -47.40 -8.21
CA ALA A 162 25.61 -48.68 -8.32
C ALA A 162 26.89 -48.79 -7.46
N GLN A 163 27.52 -47.68 -7.06
CA GLN A 163 28.74 -47.68 -6.25
C GLN A 163 28.44 -48.03 -4.78
N ASP A 164 29.19 -48.97 -4.19
CA ASP A 164 29.01 -49.34 -2.78
C ASP A 164 29.25 -48.17 -1.79
N TRP A 165 28.44 -48.14 -0.73
CA TRP A 165 28.48 -47.08 0.28
C TRP A 165 29.81 -47.02 1.05
N ALA A 166 30.54 -48.15 1.15
CA ALA A 166 31.86 -48.23 1.75
C ALA A 166 32.86 -47.30 1.06
N ALA A 167 32.83 -47.21 -0.27
CA ALA A 167 33.69 -46.32 -1.05
C ALA A 167 33.34 -44.82 -0.91
N THR A 168 32.19 -44.49 -0.32
CA THR A 168 31.79 -43.11 0.03
C THR A 168 31.97 -42.82 1.54
N GLY A 169 32.46 -43.80 2.32
CA GLY A 169 32.74 -43.68 3.75
C GLY A 169 31.53 -43.77 4.68
N SER A 170 30.31 -43.46 4.21
CA SER A 170 29.07 -43.86 4.89
C SER A 170 27.84 -43.84 3.98
N GLN A 171 26.82 -44.61 4.34
CA GLN A 171 25.52 -44.62 3.67
C GLN A 171 24.88 -43.22 3.65
N ALA A 172 24.85 -42.52 4.80
CA ALA A 172 24.28 -41.17 4.89
C ALA A 172 24.99 -40.15 3.97
N LYS A 173 26.30 -40.28 3.75
CA LYS A 173 27.03 -39.46 2.77
C LYS A 173 26.63 -39.79 1.33
N LYS A 174 26.49 -41.08 0.98
CA LYS A 174 25.97 -41.51 -0.33
C LYS A 174 24.55 -40.97 -0.58
N GLU A 175 23.64 -41.14 0.38
CA GLU A 175 22.26 -40.64 0.30
C GLU A 175 22.18 -39.11 0.18
N THR A 176 22.98 -38.37 0.94
CA THR A 176 23.04 -36.91 0.86
C THR A 176 23.53 -36.45 -0.52
N ARG A 177 24.57 -37.11 -1.06
CA ARG A 177 25.10 -36.83 -2.40
C ARG A 177 24.08 -37.16 -3.50
N LEU A 178 23.40 -38.31 -3.39
CA LEU A 178 22.31 -38.68 -4.30
C LEU A 178 21.17 -37.66 -4.26
N ARG A 179 20.71 -37.24 -3.07
CA ARG A 179 19.67 -36.22 -2.92
C ARG A 179 20.08 -34.87 -3.54
N SER A 180 21.33 -34.45 -3.35
CA SER A 180 21.87 -33.24 -3.99
C SER A 180 21.87 -33.35 -5.52
N MET A 181 22.34 -34.47 -6.08
CA MET A 181 22.38 -34.69 -7.52
C MET A 181 20.97 -34.85 -8.13
N GLN A 182 20.03 -35.47 -7.42
CA GLN A 182 18.61 -35.55 -7.82
C GLN A 182 17.93 -34.17 -7.80
N ASN A 183 18.24 -33.32 -6.82
CA ASN A 183 17.73 -31.94 -6.78
C ASN A 183 18.23 -31.12 -7.96
N HIS A 184 19.53 -31.16 -8.25
CA HIS A 184 20.13 -30.48 -9.40
C HIS A 184 19.63 -31.06 -10.75
N LEU A 185 19.35 -32.37 -10.84
CA LEU A 185 18.68 -32.94 -12.01
C LEU A 185 17.27 -32.37 -12.20
N ASN A 186 16.48 -32.22 -11.12
CA ASN A 186 15.15 -31.59 -11.22
C ASN A 186 15.23 -30.12 -11.64
N GLU A 187 16.23 -29.38 -11.15
CA GLU A 187 16.54 -28.00 -11.52
C GLU A 187 16.88 -27.87 -13.02
N LEU A 188 17.78 -28.69 -13.55
CA LEU A 188 18.10 -28.71 -14.98
C LEU A 188 16.88 -29.04 -15.86
N ILE A 189 16.03 -29.97 -15.42
CA ILE A 189 14.77 -30.30 -16.13
C ILE A 189 13.80 -29.10 -16.14
N ILE A 190 13.78 -28.28 -15.09
CA ILE A 190 12.99 -27.03 -15.06
C ILE A 190 13.62 -26.00 -16.00
N LEU A 191 14.94 -25.78 -15.94
CA LEU A 191 15.65 -24.81 -16.77
C LEU A 191 15.55 -25.11 -18.27
N ALA A 192 15.56 -26.38 -18.67
CA ALA A 192 15.40 -26.79 -20.07
C ALA A 192 14.03 -26.41 -20.68
N ASP A 193 12.97 -26.30 -19.87
CA ASP A 193 11.60 -26.03 -20.35
C ASP A 193 11.02 -24.67 -19.89
N ILE A 194 11.68 -23.95 -18.98
CA ILE A 194 11.16 -22.68 -18.41
C ILE A 194 11.01 -21.56 -19.45
N ASN A 195 11.88 -21.55 -20.46
CA ASN A 195 11.90 -20.53 -21.50
C ASN A 195 11.03 -20.90 -22.72
N ASP A 196 10.41 -22.09 -22.76
CA ASP A 196 9.53 -22.49 -23.87
C ASP A 196 8.22 -21.66 -23.87
N PRO A 197 7.97 -20.84 -24.92
CA PRO A 197 6.73 -20.08 -25.05
C PRO A 197 5.47 -20.95 -25.05
N ALA A 198 5.54 -22.20 -25.55
CA ALA A 198 4.41 -23.12 -25.58
C ALA A 198 4.10 -23.70 -24.19
N VAL A 199 5.11 -23.96 -23.35
CA VAL A 199 4.93 -24.32 -21.93
C VAL A 199 4.34 -23.15 -21.16
N LYS A 200 4.91 -21.94 -21.28
CA LYS A 200 4.38 -20.74 -20.63
C LYS A 200 2.91 -20.51 -20.99
N LYS A 201 2.57 -20.58 -22.29
CA LYS A 201 1.19 -20.45 -22.76
C LYS A 201 0.27 -21.51 -22.14
N LYS A 202 0.64 -22.80 -22.17
CA LYS A 202 -0.18 -23.88 -21.58
C LYS A 202 -0.42 -23.68 -20.09
N PHE A 203 0.57 -23.15 -19.36
CA PHE A 203 0.42 -22.78 -17.96
C PHE A 203 -0.55 -21.61 -17.74
N GLU A 204 -0.45 -20.56 -18.56
CA GLU A 204 -1.31 -19.36 -18.47
C GLU A 204 -2.76 -19.64 -18.91
N ASP A 205 -2.96 -20.49 -19.93
CA ASP A 205 -4.26 -21.02 -20.37
C ASP A 205 -4.87 -22.04 -19.39
N GLY A 206 -4.15 -22.47 -18.35
CA GLY A 206 -4.62 -23.45 -17.35
C GLY A 206 -4.61 -24.91 -17.82
N GLN A 207 -3.94 -25.20 -18.93
CA GLN A 207 -3.78 -26.53 -19.54
C GLN A 207 -2.42 -27.18 -19.18
N GLY A 208 -1.83 -26.78 -18.06
CA GLY A 208 -0.53 -27.26 -17.58
C GLY A 208 -0.63 -28.65 -16.93
N ASP A 209 0.19 -29.59 -17.40
CA ASP A 209 0.27 -30.95 -16.87
C ASP A 209 1.09 -30.99 -15.56
N MET A 210 0.39 -31.01 -14.42
CA MET A 210 1.00 -31.01 -13.09
C MET A 210 1.82 -32.26 -12.76
N ASN A 211 1.83 -33.31 -13.59
CA ASN A 211 2.77 -34.41 -13.42
C ASN A 211 4.21 -34.05 -13.87
N LYS A 212 4.38 -33.03 -14.73
CA LYS A 212 5.69 -32.53 -15.16
C LYS A 212 6.26 -31.49 -14.17
N PRO A 213 7.58 -31.48 -13.88
CA PRO A 213 8.18 -30.55 -12.92
C PRO A 213 7.95 -29.08 -13.24
N ILE A 214 8.02 -28.68 -14.52
CA ILE A 214 7.93 -27.27 -14.92
C ILE A 214 6.57 -26.63 -14.59
N TYR A 215 5.45 -27.32 -14.82
CA TYR A 215 4.13 -26.76 -14.48
C TYR A 215 3.93 -26.64 -12.97
N ARG A 216 4.42 -27.59 -12.16
CA ARG A 216 4.41 -27.48 -10.70
C ARG A 216 5.28 -26.31 -10.21
N TYR A 217 6.47 -26.12 -10.78
CA TYR A 217 7.35 -25.01 -10.45
C TYR A 217 6.73 -23.64 -10.78
N LEU A 218 6.14 -23.50 -11.97
CA LEU A 218 5.42 -22.27 -12.36
C LEU A 218 4.20 -22.02 -11.46
N ALA A 219 3.48 -23.07 -11.06
CA ALA A 219 2.35 -22.99 -10.14
C ALA A 219 2.77 -22.54 -8.73
N ASP A 220 3.82 -23.15 -8.18
CA ASP A 220 4.42 -22.79 -6.88
C ASP A 220 4.92 -21.33 -6.90
N GLN A 221 5.63 -20.93 -7.95
CA GLN A 221 6.11 -19.55 -8.10
C GLN A 221 4.96 -18.55 -8.19
N LYS A 222 3.89 -18.85 -8.94
CA LYS A 222 2.67 -18.03 -9.06
C LYS A 222 1.93 -17.93 -7.72
N TRP A 223 1.88 -19.00 -6.96
CA TRP A 223 1.27 -19.06 -5.63
C TRP A 223 2.07 -18.26 -4.59
N ARG A 224 3.39 -18.49 -4.51
CA ARG A 224 4.32 -17.77 -3.60
C ARG A 224 4.33 -16.26 -3.84
N LYS A 225 4.22 -15.81 -5.10
CA LYS A 225 4.21 -14.38 -5.48
C LYS A 225 3.00 -13.57 -4.97
N TYR A 226 1.90 -14.22 -4.57
CA TYR A 226 0.67 -13.49 -4.19
C TYR A 226 -0.18 -14.23 -3.16
N LYS A 227 -0.73 -15.39 -3.53
CA LYS A 227 -1.75 -16.08 -2.73
C LYS A 227 -1.20 -16.62 -1.40
N ARG A 228 0.05 -17.10 -1.36
CA ARG A 228 0.73 -17.51 -0.11
C ARG A 228 0.97 -16.31 0.83
N LEU A 229 1.23 -15.12 0.29
CA LEU A 229 1.42 -13.89 1.09
C LEU A 229 0.10 -13.45 1.75
N ILE A 230 -1.01 -13.52 1.01
CA ILE A 230 -2.36 -13.30 1.57
C ILE A 230 -2.68 -14.36 2.63
N LEU A 231 -2.39 -15.63 2.36
CA LEU A 231 -2.60 -16.72 3.32
C LEU A 231 -1.81 -16.49 4.61
N GLN A 232 -0.52 -16.15 4.51
CA GLN A 232 0.32 -15.82 5.66
C GLN A 232 -0.22 -14.61 6.42
N GLN A 233 -0.58 -13.52 5.73
CA GLN A 233 -1.22 -12.35 6.35
C GLN A 233 -2.48 -12.76 7.13
N ARG A 234 -3.31 -13.68 6.63
CA ARG A 234 -4.50 -14.14 7.35
C ARG A 234 -4.18 -15.08 8.52
N ILE A 235 -3.16 -15.93 8.42
CA ILE A 235 -2.67 -16.78 9.52
C ILE A 235 -2.24 -15.90 10.71
N GLU A 236 -1.47 -14.86 10.43
CA GLU A 236 -0.97 -13.90 11.42
C GLU A 236 -2.09 -12.98 11.94
N GLN A 237 -2.86 -12.32 11.05
CA GLN A 237 -3.94 -11.39 11.40
C GLN A 237 -5.04 -12.03 12.26
N PHE A 238 -5.34 -13.31 12.05
CA PHE A 238 -6.34 -14.05 12.82
C PHE A 238 -5.72 -14.97 13.89
N ASN A 239 -4.46 -14.75 14.28
CA ASN A 239 -3.75 -15.48 15.35
C ASN A 239 -3.79 -17.02 15.23
N ILE A 240 -3.96 -17.57 14.02
CA ILE A 240 -4.02 -19.03 13.78
C ILE A 240 -2.70 -19.68 14.24
N VAL A 241 -1.60 -18.98 13.99
CA VAL A 241 -0.38 -19.03 14.82
C VAL A 241 -0.42 -17.77 15.70
N PRO A 242 -0.25 -17.87 17.04
CA PRO A 242 0.18 -19.03 17.80
C PRO A 242 -0.95 -19.92 18.35
N ASP A 243 -2.23 -19.60 18.17
CA ASP A 243 -3.33 -20.21 18.94
C ASP A 243 -3.51 -21.70 18.65
N LEU A 244 -3.59 -22.10 17.38
CA LEU A 244 -3.89 -23.47 16.97
C LEU A 244 -2.62 -24.29 16.79
N LEU A 245 -1.59 -23.71 16.18
CA LEU A 245 -0.24 -24.30 16.03
C LEU A 245 0.84 -23.28 16.43
N PRO A 246 1.98 -23.72 17.00
CA PRO A 246 3.05 -22.82 17.43
C PRO A 246 3.85 -22.22 16.26
N SER A 247 3.89 -22.92 15.12
CA SER A 247 4.45 -22.46 13.86
C SER A 247 3.74 -23.20 12.71
N LEU A 248 3.73 -22.59 11.52
CA LEU A 248 3.10 -23.14 10.33
C LEU A 248 3.74 -22.54 9.08
N ASP A 249 4.29 -23.39 8.21
CA ASP A 249 4.69 -23.00 6.86
C ASP A 249 3.79 -23.70 5.84
N PRO A 250 2.89 -22.97 5.14
CA PRO A 250 2.15 -23.51 4.02
C PRO A 250 3.07 -23.90 2.85
N ILE A 251 2.99 -25.16 2.46
CA ILE A 251 3.69 -25.77 1.31
C ILE A 251 2.71 -26.11 0.17
N ALA A 252 1.45 -26.41 0.50
CA ALA A 252 0.38 -26.68 -0.46
C ALA A 252 -0.68 -25.55 -0.44
N ASP A 253 -1.24 -25.24 -1.61
CA ASP A 253 -2.32 -24.26 -1.74
C ASP A 253 -3.68 -24.92 -1.43
N VAL A 254 -4.57 -24.23 -0.72
CA VAL A 254 -5.85 -24.77 -0.26
C VAL A 254 -6.99 -23.79 -0.52
N ASP A 255 -7.73 -24.03 -1.60
CA ASP A 255 -8.99 -23.32 -1.90
C ASP A 255 -10.19 -23.96 -1.20
N LEU A 256 -11.12 -23.11 -0.80
CA LEU A 256 -12.38 -23.46 -0.15
C LEU A 256 -13.56 -23.11 -1.08
N ALA A 257 -14.53 -24.01 -1.26
CA ALA A 257 -15.70 -23.74 -2.08
C ALA A 257 -16.97 -24.49 -1.61
N TRP A 258 -18.12 -23.83 -1.76
CA TRP A 258 -19.45 -24.45 -1.65
C TRP A 258 -20.17 -24.40 -3.00
N GLY A 259 -20.41 -25.58 -3.59
CA GLY A 259 -21.09 -25.73 -4.88
C GLY A 259 -20.30 -25.09 -6.03
N ARG A 260 -20.68 -23.87 -6.43
CA ARG A 260 -20.02 -23.06 -7.47
C ARG A 260 -19.33 -21.80 -6.92
N SER A 261 -19.49 -21.51 -5.63
CA SER A 261 -18.94 -20.32 -4.97
C SER A 261 -17.63 -20.67 -4.30
N ASN A 262 -16.53 -20.09 -4.77
CA ASN A 262 -15.24 -20.13 -4.08
C ASN A 262 -15.24 -19.07 -2.98
N ILE A 263 -14.72 -19.40 -1.80
CA ILE A 263 -14.71 -18.53 -0.62
C ILE A 263 -13.28 -18.02 -0.36
N PRO A 264 -13.04 -16.70 -0.37
CA PRO A 264 -11.77 -16.10 0.01
C PRO A 264 -11.34 -16.41 1.45
N ILE A 265 -10.02 -16.48 1.67
CA ILE A 265 -9.41 -16.83 2.96
C ILE A 265 -9.80 -15.79 4.02
N GLY A 266 -10.54 -16.25 5.04
CA GLY A 266 -11.02 -15.43 6.16
C GLY A 266 -12.32 -14.67 5.89
N GLU A 267 -13.05 -14.96 4.82
CA GLU A 267 -14.38 -14.39 4.59
C GLU A 267 -15.43 -14.89 5.60
N PHE A 268 -16.53 -14.15 5.75
CA PHE A 268 -17.68 -14.57 6.56
C PHE A 268 -18.61 -15.47 5.75
N VAL A 269 -18.96 -16.65 6.27
CA VAL A 269 -19.86 -17.61 5.61
C VAL A 269 -21.15 -17.75 6.42
N ASP A 270 -22.28 -17.61 5.71
CA ASP A 270 -23.65 -17.83 6.19
C ASP A 270 -23.80 -19.25 6.78
N SER A 271 -24.49 -19.36 7.92
CA SER A 271 -24.81 -20.64 8.55
C SER A 271 -25.60 -21.57 7.61
N ALA A 272 -26.48 -21.04 6.75
CA ALA A 272 -27.22 -21.84 5.77
C ALA A 272 -26.32 -22.46 4.68
N MET A 273 -25.23 -21.78 4.31
CA MET A 273 -24.24 -22.32 3.37
C MET A 273 -23.34 -23.35 4.06
N SER A 274 -22.81 -22.99 5.24
CA SER A 274 -21.88 -23.81 6.02
C SER A 274 -22.52 -24.98 6.77
N GLU A 275 -23.86 -25.10 6.76
CA GLU A 275 -24.56 -26.30 7.24
C GLU A 275 -24.10 -27.57 6.51
N ASN A 276 -23.78 -27.45 5.21
CA ASN A 276 -23.26 -28.55 4.40
C ASN A 276 -21.72 -28.59 4.39
N PRO A 277 -21.08 -29.77 4.25
CA PRO A 277 -19.63 -29.87 4.16
C PRO A 277 -19.10 -29.23 2.87
N PRO A 278 -18.02 -28.42 2.91
CA PRO A 278 -17.43 -27.80 1.73
C PRO A 278 -16.72 -28.80 0.80
N ARG A 279 -16.31 -28.29 -0.36
CA ARG A 279 -15.25 -28.87 -1.19
C ARG A 279 -13.95 -28.10 -0.92
N LEU A 280 -12.86 -28.84 -0.77
CA LEU A 280 -11.50 -28.27 -0.81
C LEU A 280 -10.87 -28.57 -2.18
N ASN A 281 -9.99 -27.68 -2.63
CA ASN A 281 -9.10 -27.90 -3.76
C ASN A 281 -7.66 -27.67 -3.28
N VAL A 282 -6.91 -28.76 -3.15
CA VAL A 282 -5.57 -28.80 -2.56
C VAL A 282 -4.54 -29.02 -3.66
N GLN A 283 -3.77 -27.98 -4.01
CA GLN A 283 -2.69 -28.10 -5.00
C GLN A 283 -1.37 -28.38 -4.31
N THR A 284 -0.77 -29.55 -4.60
CA THR A 284 0.60 -29.88 -4.22
C THR A 284 1.58 -29.56 -5.35
N PHE A 285 2.75 -29.04 -5.01
CA PHE A 285 3.84 -28.74 -5.95
C PHE A 285 4.99 -29.76 -5.93
N GLU A 286 5.01 -30.63 -4.91
CA GLU A 286 5.90 -31.80 -4.84
C GLU A 286 5.45 -32.92 -5.82
N ARG A 287 6.30 -33.93 -6.03
CA ARG A 287 5.99 -35.08 -6.91
C ARG A 287 5.40 -36.25 -6.13
N GLY A 288 4.56 -37.05 -6.79
CA GLY A 288 4.00 -38.29 -6.25
C GLY A 288 2.67 -38.12 -5.52
N GLN A 289 2.04 -39.24 -5.21
CA GLN A 289 0.78 -39.30 -4.46
C GLN A 289 1.07 -39.21 -2.95
N LYS A 290 0.22 -38.50 -2.21
CA LYS A 290 0.27 -38.38 -0.75
C LYS A 290 -1.07 -38.78 -0.15
N LEU A 291 -1.06 -39.35 1.06
CA LEU A 291 -2.28 -39.42 1.88
C LEU A 291 -2.31 -38.21 2.82
N VAL A 292 -3.49 -37.61 2.97
CA VAL A 292 -3.73 -36.49 3.89
C VAL A 292 -4.88 -36.74 4.86
N THR A 293 -4.80 -36.05 5.99
CA THR A 293 -5.87 -35.88 6.98
C THR A 293 -6.35 -34.43 6.94
N VAL A 294 -7.66 -34.23 6.80
CA VAL A 294 -8.32 -32.92 6.86
C VAL A 294 -8.98 -32.77 8.21
N VAL A 295 -8.63 -31.70 8.94
CA VAL A 295 -9.16 -31.37 10.27
C VAL A 295 -9.77 -29.98 10.25
N VAL A 296 -10.98 -29.83 10.80
CA VAL A 296 -11.64 -28.52 10.94
C VAL A 296 -11.86 -28.19 12.41
N VAL A 297 -11.31 -27.06 12.85
CA VAL A 297 -11.28 -26.63 14.24
C VAL A 297 -11.86 -25.22 14.36
N ASP A 298 -12.79 -25.06 15.29
CA ASP A 298 -13.25 -23.79 15.84
C ASP A 298 -12.33 -23.42 17.02
N ALA A 299 -11.78 -22.22 17.02
CA ALA A 299 -10.84 -21.73 18.03
C ALA A 299 -11.48 -20.87 19.14
N ASP A 300 -12.76 -20.49 18.99
CA ASP A 300 -13.35 -19.36 19.73
C ASP A 300 -14.62 -19.72 20.50
N VAL A 301 -14.81 -21.00 20.87
CA VAL A 301 -16.01 -21.43 21.60
C VAL A 301 -16.01 -20.84 23.01
N PRO A 302 -17.01 -20.04 23.40
CA PRO A 302 -17.00 -19.35 24.70
C PRO A 302 -17.34 -20.31 25.85
N VAL A 303 -16.53 -20.29 26.91
CA VAL A 303 -16.76 -21.03 28.16
C VAL A 303 -17.03 -20.04 29.30
N PRO A 304 -18.30 -19.64 29.54
CA PRO A 304 -18.63 -18.55 30.48
C PRO A 304 -18.17 -18.83 31.91
N GLU A 305 -18.21 -20.09 32.36
CA GLU A 305 -17.76 -20.53 33.68
C GLU A 305 -16.29 -20.19 33.99
N LYS A 306 -15.47 -20.05 32.93
CA LYS A 306 -14.01 -19.89 33.02
C LYS A 306 -13.52 -18.58 32.40
N ASP A 307 -14.43 -17.68 32.01
CA ASP A 307 -14.17 -16.40 31.34
C ASP A 307 -13.11 -16.50 30.20
N SER A 308 -13.19 -17.58 29.42
CA SER A 308 -12.18 -17.98 28.44
C SER A 308 -12.78 -18.74 27.25
N LEU A 309 -11.96 -18.96 26.20
CA LEU A 309 -12.33 -19.66 24.98
C LEU A 309 -11.81 -21.11 24.98
N THR A 310 -12.43 -21.99 24.22
CA THR A 310 -11.99 -23.37 24.02
C THR A 310 -12.11 -23.81 22.56
N TYR A 311 -11.48 -24.94 22.25
CA TYR A 311 -11.40 -25.50 20.91
C TYR A 311 -12.50 -26.55 20.66
N ARG A 312 -13.04 -26.59 19.45
CA ARG A 312 -14.04 -27.60 19.05
C ARG A 312 -13.78 -28.14 17.65
N CYS A 313 -13.77 -29.47 17.51
CA CYS A 313 -13.59 -30.12 16.22
C CYS A 313 -14.92 -30.35 15.49
N HIS A 314 -15.05 -29.70 14.34
CA HIS A 314 -16.21 -29.82 13.46
C HIS A 314 -16.10 -30.99 12.48
N TYR A 315 -14.89 -31.41 12.10
CA TYR A 315 -14.66 -32.50 11.14
C TYR A 315 -13.25 -33.12 11.24
N ILE A 316 -13.15 -34.44 11.12
CA ILE A 316 -11.89 -35.17 10.85
C ILE A 316 -12.13 -36.23 9.80
N ALA A 317 -11.36 -36.20 8.72
CA ALA A 317 -11.25 -37.31 7.77
C ALA A 317 -9.78 -37.57 7.41
N SER A 318 -9.42 -38.85 7.26
CA SER A 318 -8.06 -39.34 7.05
C SER A 318 -7.99 -40.24 5.82
N ASN A 319 -6.77 -40.59 5.40
CA ASN A 319 -6.48 -41.54 4.33
C ASN A 319 -7.08 -41.06 2.98
N ILE A 320 -7.07 -39.75 2.77
CA ILE A 320 -7.52 -39.09 1.55
C ILE A 320 -6.32 -39.03 0.60
N PRO A 321 -6.34 -39.70 -0.56
CA PRO A 321 -5.29 -39.55 -1.55
C PRO A 321 -5.40 -38.17 -2.23
N ILE A 322 -4.25 -37.51 -2.37
CA ILE A 322 -4.06 -36.34 -3.24
C ILE A 322 -2.82 -36.55 -4.12
N ALA A 323 -2.83 -35.92 -5.28
CA ALA A 323 -1.71 -35.85 -6.21
C ALA A 323 -1.72 -34.48 -6.92
N PRO A 324 -0.64 -34.08 -7.61
CA PRO A 324 -0.58 -32.77 -8.28
C PRO A 324 -1.66 -32.55 -9.34
N ASP A 325 -2.18 -33.63 -9.93
CA ASP A 325 -3.33 -33.67 -10.83
C ASP A 325 -4.66 -33.92 -10.08
N GLN A 326 -4.69 -34.84 -9.10
CA GLN A 326 -5.85 -35.09 -8.25
C GLN A 326 -5.89 -34.17 -7.01
N THR A 327 -6.30 -32.91 -7.24
CA THR A 327 -6.36 -31.86 -6.20
C THR A 327 -7.68 -31.78 -5.42
N SER A 328 -8.76 -32.37 -5.95
CA SER A 328 -10.13 -32.06 -5.51
C SER A 328 -10.62 -32.98 -4.38
N ILE A 329 -10.89 -32.40 -3.20
CA ILE A 329 -11.40 -33.12 -2.01
C ILE A 329 -12.85 -32.68 -1.67
N PRO A 330 -13.89 -33.36 -2.20
CA PRO A 330 -15.29 -33.07 -1.88
C PRO A 330 -15.72 -33.73 -0.55
N LEU A 331 -15.65 -33.01 0.57
CA LEU A 331 -15.93 -33.57 1.91
C LEU A 331 -17.35 -34.15 2.02
N ASN A 332 -18.34 -33.55 1.35
CA ASN A 332 -19.71 -34.05 1.33
C ASN A 332 -19.80 -35.46 0.70
N MET A 333 -19.08 -35.73 -0.40
CA MET A 333 -19.04 -37.05 -1.03
C MET A 333 -18.32 -38.08 -0.14
N ILE A 334 -17.19 -37.70 0.46
CA ILE A 334 -16.41 -38.56 1.37
C ILE A 334 -17.25 -38.95 2.61
N GLN A 335 -18.04 -38.00 3.12
CA GLN A 335 -19.01 -38.25 4.19
C GLN A 335 -20.17 -39.16 3.74
N GLN A 336 -20.71 -38.97 2.55
CA GLN A 336 -21.78 -39.85 2.02
C GLN A 336 -21.28 -41.28 1.74
N GLN A 337 -20.04 -41.44 1.27
CA GLN A 337 -19.38 -42.74 1.09
C GLN A 337 -19.19 -43.43 2.45
N SER A 338 -18.59 -42.75 3.43
CA SER A 338 -18.40 -43.31 4.77
C SER A 338 -19.73 -43.71 5.44
N ARG A 339 -20.77 -42.87 5.31
CA ARG A 339 -22.14 -43.17 5.79
C ARG A 339 -22.85 -44.33 5.06
N LYS A 340 -22.35 -44.77 3.90
CA LYS A 340 -22.83 -45.98 3.22
C LYS A 340 -22.06 -47.21 3.72
N ALA A 341 -20.74 -47.11 3.89
CA ALA A 341 -19.92 -48.16 4.49
C ALA A 341 -20.40 -48.52 5.91
N ASP A 342 -20.64 -47.51 6.78
CA ASP A 342 -21.25 -47.66 8.12
C ASP A 342 -22.61 -48.41 8.13
N LYS A 343 -23.27 -48.60 6.97
CA LYS A 343 -24.59 -49.24 6.82
C LYS A 343 -24.58 -50.58 6.08
N SER A 344 -23.43 -51.03 5.58
CA SER A 344 -23.36 -52.17 4.64
C SER A 344 -22.36 -53.26 5.04
N GLU A 345 -21.79 -53.17 6.24
CA GLU A 345 -20.82 -54.15 6.79
C GLU A 345 -19.58 -54.37 5.89
N VAL A 346 -19.29 -53.37 5.03
CA VAL A 346 -18.14 -53.33 4.12
C VAL A 346 -16.84 -53.11 4.90
N PRO A 347 -15.69 -53.68 4.47
CA PRO A 347 -14.44 -53.64 5.22
C PRO A 347 -13.96 -52.24 5.66
N THR A 348 -13.28 -52.23 6.80
CA THR A 348 -12.84 -51.03 7.55
C THR A 348 -11.98 -50.04 6.75
N GLU A 349 -11.36 -50.47 5.65
CA GLU A 349 -10.44 -49.68 4.82
C GLU A 349 -11.14 -48.59 3.98
N GLU A 350 -12.44 -48.73 3.69
CA GLU A 350 -13.18 -47.72 2.92
C GLU A 350 -13.70 -46.54 3.77
N GLN A 351 -13.83 -46.70 5.09
CA GLN A 351 -14.26 -45.64 5.98
C GLN A 351 -13.17 -44.58 6.08
N LYS A 352 -13.48 -43.32 5.74
CA LYS A 352 -12.50 -42.21 5.68
C LYS A 352 -12.77 -41.09 6.69
N VAL A 353 -13.95 -41.06 7.31
CA VAL A 353 -14.37 -40.03 8.25
C VAL A 353 -14.32 -40.56 9.69
N ALA A 354 -13.53 -39.92 10.56
CA ALA A 354 -13.45 -40.23 11.99
C ALA A 354 -14.45 -39.40 12.81
N LEU A 355 -14.58 -38.11 12.50
CA LEU A 355 -15.60 -37.22 13.04
C LEU A 355 -16.37 -36.58 11.88
N SER A 356 -17.67 -36.85 11.77
CA SER A 356 -18.53 -36.31 10.72
C SER A 356 -18.61 -34.78 10.78
N TRP A 357 -19.02 -34.15 9.68
CA TRP A 357 -19.27 -32.71 9.64
C TRP A 357 -20.34 -32.36 10.66
N PHE A 358 -20.05 -31.31 11.41
CA PHE A 358 -20.98 -30.65 12.31
C PHE A 358 -20.96 -29.17 11.91
N PRO A 359 -22.12 -28.54 11.69
CA PRO A 359 -22.16 -27.18 11.12
C PRO A 359 -21.44 -26.18 12.05
N PRO A 360 -20.69 -25.22 11.50
CA PRO A 360 -20.21 -24.06 12.25
C PRO A 360 -21.36 -23.31 12.90
N TRP A 361 -21.19 -22.93 14.17
CA TRP A 361 -22.17 -22.12 14.87
C TRP A 361 -21.53 -21.26 15.95
N ALA A 362 -22.12 -20.08 16.15
CA ALA A 362 -21.73 -19.08 17.15
C ALA A 362 -22.97 -18.70 17.97
N ASN A 363 -22.82 -18.34 19.25
CA ASN A 363 -23.93 -17.84 20.06
C ASN A 363 -24.28 -16.39 19.69
N LYS A 364 -25.50 -15.95 20.05
CA LYS A 364 -25.92 -14.56 19.84
C LYS A 364 -25.11 -13.62 20.73
N GLY A 365 -24.62 -12.51 20.17
CA GLY A 365 -23.81 -11.52 20.90
C GLY A 365 -22.36 -11.95 21.24
N ALA A 366 -21.97 -13.19 20.93
CA ALA A 366 -20.58 -13.63 20.95
C ALA A 366 -19.77 -12.93 19.83
N PRO A 367 -18.42 -12.91 19.89
CA PRO A 367 -17.59 -12.56 18.75
C PRO A 367 -17.79 -13.55 17.58
N TYR A 368 -17.15 -13.26 16.44
CA TYR A 368 -17.07 -14.25 15.36
C TYR A 368 -16.15 -15.41 15.76
N HIS A 369 -16.46 -16.60 15.25
CA HIS A 369 -15.64 -17.80 15.42
C HIS A 369 -14.77 -18.04 14.19
N ARG A 370 -13.49 -18.36 14.39
CA ARG A 370 -12.51 -18.73 13.35
C ARG A 370 -12.63 -20.23 13.05
N MET A 371 -13.13 -20.57 11.86
CA MET A 371 -13.16 -21.94 11.34
C MET A 371 -11.88 -22.21 10.56
N ALA A 372 -10.89 -22.82 11.21
CA ALA A 372 -9.62 -23.18 10.59
C ALA A 372 -9.68 -24.61 10.02
N ILE A 373 -9.36 -24.75 8.73
CA ILE A 373 -9.29 -26.02 8.00
C ILE A 373 -7.82 -26.33 7.73
N PHE A 374 -7.30 -27.37 8.37
CA PHE A 374 -5.93 -27.84 8.18
C PHE A 374 -5.90 -29.06 7.26
N VAL A 375 -4.90 -29.08 6.37
CA VAL A 375 -4.52 -30.24 5.55
C VAL A 375 -3.18 -30.74 6.07
N LEU A 376 -3.18 -31.98 6.58
CA LEU A 376 -2.08 -32.61 7.27
C LEU A 376 -1.57 -33.81 6.45
N GLU A 377 -0.29 -33.82 6.08
CA GLU A 377 0.37 -34.92 5.39
C GLU A 377 0.61 -36.11 6.35
N GLN A 378 0.19 -37.30 5.93
CA GLN A 378 0.48 -38.56 6.61
C GLN A 378 1.88 -39.04 6.25
N LYS A 379 2.69 -39.38 7.26
CA LYS A 379 4.09 -39.80 7.06
C LYS A 379 4.17 -41.04 6.16
N ASP A 380 5.11 -41.00 5.21
CA ASP A 380 5.42 -42.07 4.26
C ASP A 380 4.19 -42.64 3.51
N ALA A 381 3.13 -41.84 3.36
CA ALA A 381 1.83 -42.21 2.81
C ALA A 381 1.16 -43.43 3.49
N GLN A 382 1.46 -43.69 4.78
CA GLN A 382 0.87 -44.79 5.53
C GLN A 382 -0.55 -44.44 6.02
N PRO A 383 -1.56 -45.33 5.82
CA PRO A 383 -2.92 -45.07 6.27
C PRO A 383 -3.05 -45.16 7.80
N LEU A 384 -3.87 -44.29 8.37
CA LEU A 384 -4.14 -44.22 9.81
C LEU A 384 -5.38 -45.04 10.20
N SER A 385 -5.34 -45.64 11.40
CA SER A 385 -6.50 -46.28 12.04
C SER A 385 -7.55 -45.24 12.43
N ILE A 386 -8.64 -45.19 11.66
CA ILE A 386 -9.76 -44.26 11.89
C ILE A 386 -10.60 -44.66 13.11
N ILE A 387 -10.62 -45.96 13.46
CA ILE A 387 -11.24 -46.45 14.70
C ILE A 387 -10.53 -45.88 15.93
N ASP A 388 -9.20 -45.79 15.93
CA ASP A 388 -8.44 -45.22 17.04
C ASP A 388 -8.67 -43.72 17.19
N ILE A 389 -8.73 -42.97 16.09
CA ILE A 389 -9.09 -41.55 16.08
C ILE A 389 -10.51 -41.37 16.66
N ARG A 390 -11.50 -42.14 16.15
CA ARG A 390 -12.91 -42.08 16.60
C ARG A 390 -13.13 -42.49 18.06
N LYS A 391 -12.22 -43.28 18.65
CA LYS A 391 -12.22 -43.65 20.08
C LYS A 391 -11.54 -42.62 20.99
N LYS A 392 -10.51 -41.91 20.50
CA LYS A 392 -9.66 -41.01 21.30
C LYS A 392 -10.08 -39.54 21.21
N GLU A 393 -10.50 -39.08 20.03
CA GLU A 393 -10.84 -37.67 19.81
C GLU A 393 -12.31 -37.38 20.16
N LYS A 394 -12.51 -36.38 21.03
CA LYS A 394 -13.82 -35.76 21.29
C LYS A 394 -13.94 -34.50 20.44
N ARG A 395 -15.18 -34.03 20.23
CA ARG A 395 -15.41 -32.74 19.54
C ARG A 395 -14.93 -31.58 20.40
N ASP A 396 -15.44 -31.48 21.62
CA ASP A 396 -15.21 -30.35 22.51
C ASP A 396 -13.91 -30.53 23.31
N GLY A 397 -13.12 -29.47 23.42
CA GLY A 397 -11.78 -29.50 24.02
C GLY A 397 -10.69 -30.07 23.10
N PHE A 398 -10.90 -30.13 21.78
CA PHE A 398 -9.98 -30.73 20.82
C PHE A 398 -8.71 -29.87 20.60
N ILE A 399 -7.55 -30.34 21.07
CA ILE A 399 -6.27 -29.63 20.90
C ILE A 399 -5.53 -30.18 19.67
N LEU A 400 -5.48 -29.37 18.60
CA LEU A 400 -4.86 -29.74 17.32
C LEU A 400 -3.39 -30.14 17.44
N ARG A 401 -2.59 -29.43 18.26
CA ARG A 401 -1.16 -29.72 18.48
C ARG A 401 -0.96 -31.17 18.93
N SER A 402 -1.63 -31.55 20.03
CA SER A 402 -1.58 -32.89 20.60
C SER A 402 -2.09 -33.98 19.66
N PHE A 403 -2.96 -33.65 18.70
CA PHE A 403 -3.37 -34.57 17.63
C PHE A 403 -2.27 -34.72 16.56
N VAL A 404 -1.68 -33.60 16.10
CA VAL A 404 -0.58 -33.58 15.13
C VAL A 404 0.63 -34.36 15.65
N ASP A 405 1.05 -34.09 16.90
CA ASP A 405 2.20 -34.73 17.54
C ASP A 405 1.97 -36.24 17.72
N ARG A 406 0.82 -36.63 18.27
CA ARG A 406 0.47 -38.04 18.57
C ARG A 406 0.33 -38.90 17.30
N MET A 407 -0.14 -38.31 16.20
CA MET A 407 -0.31 -39.01 14.93
C MET A 407 0.89 -38.82 13.98
N ASN A 408 1.95 -38.14 14.42
CA ASN A 408 3.16 -37.80 13.64
C ASN A 408 2.85 -37.21 12.26
N LEU A 409 1.94 -36.23 12.25
CA LEU A 409 1.45 -35.55 11.05
C LEU A 409 2.27 -34.30 10.75
N LYS A 410 2.38 -33.94 9.47
CA LYS A 410 3.00 -32.67 9.05
C LYS A 410 1.94 -31.72 8.50
N PRO A 411 1.71 -30.53 9.07
CA PRO A 411 0.81 -29.56 8.46
C PRO A 411 1.42 -29.03 7.16
N ILE A 412 0.71 -29.18 6.04
CA ILE A 412 1.18 -28.75 4.70
C ILE A 412 0.37 -27.60 4.11
N GLY A 413 -0.87 -27.42 4.54
CA GLY A 413 -1.74 -26.36 4.05
C GLY A 413 -2.81 -26.01 5.07
N VAL A 414 -3.29 -24.78 5.01
CA VAL A 414 -4.40 -24.29 5.83
C VAL A 414 -5.25 -23.35 4.99
N THR A 415 -6.54 -23.30 5.28
CA THR A 415 -7.43 -22.22 4.87
C THR A 415 -8.38 -21.92 6.03
N LEU A 416 -9.05 -20.76 6.02
CA LEU A 416 -10.01 -20.44 7.07
C LEU A 416 -11.20 -19.66 6.52
N PHE A 417 -12.30 -19.72 7.25
CA PHE A 417 -13.44 -18.83 7.11
C PHE A 417 -13.94 -18.45 8.51
N ARG A 418 -14.89 -17.50 8.58
CA ARG A 418 -15.45 -17.03 9.86
C ARG A 418 -16.96 -17.21 9.87
N THR A 419 -17.48 -17.57 11.03
CA THR A 419 -18.93 -17.67 11.29
C THR A 419 -19.29 -16.73 12.43
N LYS A 420 -20.49 -16.16 12.37
CA LYS A 420 -21.06 -15.29 13.42
C LYS A 420 -22.55 -15.63 13.54
N TRP A 421 -23.24 -15.10 14.54
CA TRP A 421 -24.70 -15.17 14.56
C TRP A 421 -25.29 -14.44 13.33
N ASP A 422 -26.19 -15.10 12.62
CA ASP A 422 -26.95 -14.60 11.47
C ASP A 422 -28.43 -15.02 11.60
N GLU A 423 -29.27 -14.62 10.64
CA GLU A 423 -30.72 -14.89 10.66
C GLU A 423 -31.05 -16.39 10.46
N ASN A 424 -30.17 -17.13 9.79
CA ASN A 424 -30.33 -18.56 9.50
C ASN A 424 -29.90 -19.46 10.66
N MET A 425 -29.03 -18.95 11.54
CA MET A 425 -28.34 -19.69 12.61
C MET A 425 -29.30 -20.46 13.51
N GLU A 426 -30.40 -19.83 13.92
CA GLU A 426 -31.44 -20.46 14.75
C GLU A 426 -32.07 -21.68 14.05
N GLY A 427 -32.28 -21.60 12.72
CA GLY A 427 -32.79 -22.71 11.91
C GLY A 427 -31.80 -23.87 11.81
N VAL A 428 -30.52 -23.56 11.57
CA VAL A 428 -29.43 -24.55 11.52
C VAL A 428 -29.25 -25.23 12.88
N MET A 429 -29.23 -24.47 13.98
CA MET A 429 -29.18 -25.00 15.34
C MET A 429 -30.37 -25.93 15.65
N LYS A 430 -31.60 -25.53 15.29
CA LYS A 430 -32.81 -26.37 15.47
C LYS A 430 -32.73 -27.69 14.70
N ARG A 431 -32.22 -27.67 13.45
CA ARG A 431 -32.04 -28.87 12.62
C ARG A 431 -30.97 -29.81 13.19
N ASN A 432 -29.92 -29.26 13.79
CA ASN A 432 -28.75 -30.01 14.28
C ASN A 432 -28.77 -30.26 15.80
N GLY A 433 -29.92 -30.11 16.45
CA GLY A 433 -30.17 -30.53 17.84
C GLY A 433 -29.82 -29.52 18.94
N LEU A 434 -29.23 -28.37 18.60
CA LEU A 434 -28.66 -27.36 19.52
C LEU A 434 -29.73 -26.44 20.14
N LYS A 435 -30.86 -26.99 20.58
CA LYS A 435 -32.02 -26.19 21.02
C LYS A 435 -31.78 -25.41 22.32
N SER A 436 -30.83 -25.81 23.16
CA SER A 436 -30.41 -25.08 24.37
C SER A 436 -29.70 -23.76 24.03
N GLU A 437 -28.74 -23.84 23.10
CA GLU A 437 -27.76 -22.78 22.81
C GLU A 437 -28.37 -21.54 22.12
N ILE A 438 -29.50 -21.74 21.44
CA ILE A 438 -30.27 -20.68 20.76
C ILE A 438 -30.69 -19.57 21.73
N ASN A 439 -31.06 -19.94 22.96
CA ASN A 439 -31.58 -19.00 23.96
C ASN A 439 -30.46 -18.29 24.75
N VAL A 440 -29.18 -18.54 24.42
CA VAL A 440 -28.01 -17.98 25.11
C VAL A 440 -27.48 -16.76 24.35
N GLU A 441 -27.66 -15.57 24.93
CA GLU A 441 -27.15 -14.30 24.40
C GLU A 441 -26.03 -13.75 25.28
N PHE A 442 -24.81 -13.69 24.74
CA PHE A 442 -23.65 -13.08 25.40
C PHE A 442 -23.72 -11.56 25.31
N LYS A 443 -23.38 -10.88 26.41
CA LYS A 443 -23.33 -9.41 26.52
C LYS A 443 -21.97 -8.97 27.02
N ARG A 444 -21.50 -7.82 26.54
CA ARG A 444 -20.21 -7.25 26.94
C ARG A 444 -20.18 -7.02 28.46
N LYS A 445 -19.20 -7.63 29.13
CA LYS A 445 -18.93 -7.47 30.57
C LYS A 445 -18.75 -5.98 30.89
N LYS A 446 -19.68 -5.41 31.67
CA LYS A 446 -19.62 -3.99 32.05
C LYS A 446 -18.45 -3.80 33.01
N ILE A 447 -17.45 -3.02 32.60
CA ILE A 447 -16.36 -2.61 33.48
C ILE A 447 -16.89 -1.51 34.40
N GLU A 448 -16.92 -1.77 35.71
CA GLU A 448 -17.26 -0.74 36.68
C GLU A 448 -16.08 0.23 36.85
N PRO A 449 -16.32 1.56 36.89
CA PRO A 449 -15.25 2.52 37.07
C PRO A 449 -14.65 2.38 38.48
N LEU A 450 -13.32 2.35 38.56
CA LEU A 450 -12.62 2.34 39.84
C LEU A 450 -13.09 3.53 40.71
N PRO A 451 -13.29 3.33 42.03
CA PRO A 451 -13.92 4.33 42.88
C PRO A 451 -13.11 5.63 42.93
N TYR A 452 -13.64 6.65 42.27
CA TYR A 452 -12.98 7.96 42.14
C TYR A 452 -12.91 8.65 43.51
N LYS A 453 -11.69 8.90 43.99
CA LYS A 453 -11.44 9.68 45.22
C LYS A 453 -11.76 11.16 45.01
N LYS A 454 -13.04 11.54 45.05
CA LYS A 454 -13.45 12.94 45.20
C LYS A 454 -12.95 13.44 46.56
N ARG A 455 -12.01 14.38 46.57
CA ARG A 455 -11.73 15.20 47.75
C ARG A 455 -12.98 16.04 48.00
N THR A 456 -13.81 15.65 48.97
CA THR A 456 -15.03 16.36 49.32
C THR A 456 -14.69 17.68 50.00
N GLU A 457 -14.71 18.77 49.22
CA GLU A 457 -14.49 20.14 49.68
C GLU A 457 -15.73 20.69 50.44
N ARG A 458 -16.24 19.90 51.39
CA ARG A 458 -17.38 20.18 52.27
C ARG A 458 -16.99 20.23 53.76
N MET A 459 -15.72 20.53 54.04
CA MET A 459 -15.22 20.85 55.39
C MET A 459 -14.59 22.26 55.40
N ARG A 460 -15.45 23.25 55.14
CA ARG A 460 -15.23 24.67 55.44
C ARG A 460 -16.52 25.25 56.02
N GLY A 461 -16.77 24.92 57.27
CA GLY A 461 -17.96 25.32 58.01
C GLY A 461 -17.87 24.78 59.44
N ASN A 462 -18.09 25.67 60.41
CA ASN A 462 -18.10 25.43 61.86
C ASN A 462 -16.81 24.80 62.44
N GLY A 463 -15.97 25.63 63.05
CA GLY A 463 -15.13 25.19 64.16
C GLY A 463 -15.88 25.34 65.49
N ASN A 464 -15.45 24.59 66.49
CA ASN A 464 -15.39 25.00 67.90
C ASN A 464 -14.48 24.02 68.67
N GLU A 465 -14.08 24.41 69.87
CA GLU A 465 -12.98 23.81 70.63
C GLU A 465 -13.39 22.55 71.42
N ALA A 466 -12.49 21.56 71.55
CA ALA A 466 -12.43 20.67 72.72
C ALA A 466 -11.12 19.84 72.80
N SER A 467 -10.49 19.86 73.98
CA SER A 467 -9.63 18.81 74.60
C SER A 467 -8.45 18.16 73.84
N MET A 468 -7.28 18.23 74.48
CA MET A 468 -6.09 17.41 74.18
C MET A 468 -6.26 15.94 74.62
N ALA A 469 -5.75 15.00 73.81
CA ALA A 469 -5.10 13.77 74.29
C ALA A 469 -4.26 13.13 73.16
N PRO A 470 -2.93 12.97 73.32
CA PRO A 470 -2.11 12.33 72.28
C PRO A 470 -2.23 10.80 72.35
N ARG A 471 -2.53 10.15 71.22
CA ARG A 471 -2.38 8.70 71.05
C ARG A 471 -1.57 8.38 69.79
N THR A 472 -0.31 8.03 70.03
CA THR A 472 0.46 7.02 69.29
C THR A 472 0.20 6.93 67.78
N VAL A 473 0.95 7.69 66.99
CA VAL A 473 1.25 7.30 65.60
C VAL A 473 2.40 6.29 65.68
N ASP A 474 2.11 5.00 65.48
CA ASP A 474 3.13 3.96 65.52
C ASP A 474 4.17 4.14 64.42
N SER A 475 5.44 4.11 64.82
CA SER A 475 6.60 4.39 63.97
C SER A 475 7.13 3.15 63.26
N ASP A 476 6.29 2.43 62.51
CA ASP A 476 6.73 1.28 61.67
C ASP A 476 7.51 1.74 60.40
N ALA A 477 8.00 2.98 60.41
CA ALA A 477 8.98 3.54 59.48
C ALA A 477 10.44 3.22 59.87
N ASN A 478 10.70 2.18 60.70
CA ASN A 478 12.06 1.79 61.05
C ASN A 478 12.29 0.28 61.31
N ARG A 479 11.79 -0.60 60.42
CA ARG A 479 12.33 -1.96 60.30
C ARG A 479 13.44 -2.02 59.27
N PHE A 480 14.63 -1.54 59.63
CA PHE A 480 15.96 -2.03 59.19
C PHE A 480 17.08 -1.18 59.84
N ALA A 481 17.17 -1.25 61.17
CA ALA A 481 18.33 -0.79 61.93
C ALA A 481 19.05 -2.00 62.55
N SER A 482 20.38 -1.97 62.57
CA SER A 482 21.28 -2.89 63.28
C SER A 482 20.99 -4.40 63.18
N SER A 483 21.58 -5.06 62.19
CA SER A 483 22.35 -6.29 62.48
C SER A 483 23.77 -6.06 61.99
N GLY A 484 24.77 -6.41 62.80
CA GLY A 484 26.19 -6.06 62.59
C GLY A 484 26.92 -6.91 61.55
N HIS A 485 26.26 -7.24 60.44
CA HIS A 485 26.84 -8.04 59.37
C HIS A 485 27.45 -7.11 58.29
N SER A 486 28.63 -7.47 57.80
CA SER A 486 29.15 -6.88 56.56
C SER A 486 28.16 -7.13 55.41
N PRO A 487 27.95 -6.17 54.49
CA PRO A 487 27.15 -6.41 53.30
C PRO A 487 27.77 -7.57 52.51
N SER A 488 26.95 -8.49 52.02
CA SER A 488 27.44 -9.71 51.38
C SER A 488 28.33 -9.39 50.17
N PRO A 489 29.30 -10.25 49.80
CA PRO A 489 30.22 -9.96 48.71
C PRO A 489 29.50 -9.74 47.36
N GLU A 490 28.33 -10.37 47.16
CA GLU A 490 27.45 -10.13 46.01
C GLU A 490 26.81 -8.73 46.07
N THR A 491 26.40 -8.28 47.26
CA THR A 491 25.87 -6.94 47.49
C THR A 491 26.93 -5.87 47.20
N ILE A 492 28.17 -6.10 47.67
CA ILE A 492 29.31 -5.22 47.40
C ILE A 492 29.65 -5.22 45.90
N ALA A 493 29.72 -6.40 45.27
CA ALA A 493 30.00 -6.53 43.84
C ALA A 493 28.95 -5.84 42.98
N LEU A 494 27.66 -5.98 43.31
CA LEU A 494 26.56 -5.29 42.64
C LEU A 494 26.65 -3.77 42.79
N ALA A 495 26.94 -3.27 44.00
CA ALA A 495 27.14 -1.84 44.24
C ALA A 495 28.32 -1.28 43.44
N LEU A 496 29.46 -2.00 43.40
CA LEU A 496 30.63 -1.64 42.59
C LEU A 496 30.34 -1.69 41.09
N ALA A 497 29.60 -2.69 40.61
CA ALA A 497 29.20 -2.81 39.21
C ALA A 497 28.27 -1.66 38.78
N ILE A 498 27.32 -1.28 39.64
CA ILE A 498 26.44 -0.12 39.40
C ILE A 498 27.27 1.16 39.34
N VAL A 499 28.13 1.43 40.33
CA VAL A 499 28.98 2.64 40.34
C VAL A 499 29.92 2.71 39.13
N LYS A 500 30.49 1.58 38.69
CA LYS A 500 31.34 1.49 37.49
C LYS A 500 30.57 1.65 36.17
N THR A 501 29.24 1.46 36.17
CA THR A 501 28.39 1.57 34.97
C THR A 501 27.50 2.82 34.95
N THR A 502 27.53 3.65 36.01
CA THR A 502 26.87 4.96 36.03
C THR A 502 27.38 5.85 34.88
N PRO A 503 26.51 6.33 33.98
CA PRO A 503 26.93 7.24 32.91
C PRO A 503 27.43 8.58 33.44
N ILE A 504 28.47 9.13 32.81
CA ILE A 504 29.04 10.45 33.14
C ILE A 504 27.92 11.51 33.10
N GLY A 505 27.77 12.26 34.20
CA GLY A 505 26.73 13.28 34.37
C GLY A 505 25.43 12.82 35.03
N VAL A 506 25.27 11.54 35.34
CA VAL A 506 24.12 11.01 36.12
C VAL A 506 24.60 10.62 37.52
N SER A 507 23.82 10.89 38.57
CA SER A 507 24.18 10.40 39.90
C SER A 507 23.92 8.89 40.03
N SER A 508 24.77 8.16 40.75
CA SER A 508 24.56 6.72 40.98
C SER A 508 23.23 6.41 41.66
N ARG A 509 22.65 7.35 42.42
CA ARG A 509 21.31 7.24 43.02
C ARG A 509 20.22 7.26 41.95
N ASP A 510 20.30 8.20 41.01
CA ASP A 510 19.31 8.34 39.95
C ASP A 510 19.42 7.19 38.92
N TYR A 511 20.64 6.73 38.66
CA TYR A 511 20.88 5.55 37.84
C TYR A 511 20.29 4.27 38.47
N VAL A 512 20.40 4.08 39.80
CA VAL A 512 19.70 3.00 40.53
C VAL A 512 18.18 3.14 40.43
N ILE A 513 17.63 4.36 40.46
CA ILE A 513 16.18 4.60 40.30
C ILE A 513 15.73 4.24 38.87
N GLN A 514 16.50 4.63 37.84
CA GLN A 514 16.24 4.26 36.44
C GLN A 514 16.28 2.75 36.22
N LEU A 515 17.29 2.05 36.77
CA LEU A 515 17.36 0.59 36.73
C LEU A 515 16.17 -0.07 37.45
N ARG A 516 15.81 0.41 38.64
CA ARG A 516 14.64 -0.08 39.39
C ARG A 516 13.31 0.12 38.66
N ALA A 517 13.17 1.18 37.86
CA ALA A 517 12.00 1.42 37.03
C ALA A 517 11.85 0.42 35.86
N ARG A 518 12.91 -0.35 35.53
CA ARG A 518 12.90 -1.41 34.50
C ARG A 518 12.82 -2.83 35.09
N LEU A 519 12.67 -2.97 36.41
CA LEU A 519 12.40 -4.25 37.07
C LEU A 519 10.91 -4.60 37.00
N LYS A 520 10.55 -5.53 36.12
CA LYS A 520 9.18 -6.07 36.01
C LYS A 520 8.98 -7.22 36.98
N ARG A 521 7.75 -7.42 37.48
CA ARG A 521 7.39 -8.64 38.21
C ARG A 521 7.23 -9.77 37.20
N GLY A 522 7.76 -10.96 37.49
CA GLY A 522 7.48 -12.14 36.68
C GLY A 522 5.98 -12.47 36.65
N GLN A 523 5.52 -13.12 35.57
CA GLN A 523 4.23 -13.82 35.60
C GLN A 523 4.34 -15.00 36.59
N PRO A 524 3.27 -15.34 37.32
CA PRO A 524 3.29 -16.47 38.25
C PRO A 524 3.39 -17.78 37.47
N ALA A 525 4.54 -18.46 37.56
CA ALA A 525 4.63 -19.87 37.26
C ALA A 525 3.75 -20.67 38.25
N PHE A 526 3.28 -21.85 37.84
CA PHE A 526 2.26 -22.61 38.58
C PHE A 526 2.75 -23.32 39.85
N THR A 527 3.94 -22.97 40.35
CA THR A 527 4.60 -23.56 41.53
C THR A 527 4.93 -22.49 42.57
N LYS A 528 4.87 -22.87 43.85
CA LYS A 528 4.81 -21.94 44.99
C LYS A 528 6.11 -21.19 45.28
N ILE A 529 5.95 -19.93 45.68
CA ILE A 529 6.86 -19.11 46.51
C ILE A 529 8.23 -18.84 45.88
N GLU A 530 8.25 -17.92 44.91
CA GLU A 530 9.06 -16.68 45.01
C GLU A 530 8.60 -15.65 43.96
N GLN A 531 8.45 -14.37 44.34
CA GLN A 531 8.05 -13.29 43.41
C GLN A 531 9.28 -12.55 42.88
N GLU A 532 10.09 -13.25 42.10
CA GLU A 532 11.27 -12.66 41.47
C GLU A 532 10.89 -11.49 40.55
N ARG A 533 11.72 -10.44 40.59
CA ARG A 533 11.61 -9.29 39.68
C ARG A 533 12.74 -9.37 38.68
N TYR A 534 12.41 -9.59 37.42
CA TYR A 534 13.41 -9.65 36.35
C TYR A 534 13.68 -8.25 35.78
N LEU A 535 14.91 -8.02 35.34
CA LEU A 535 15.28 -6.81 34.62
C LEU A 535 14.86 -6.95 33.15
N ASP A 536 14.06 -6.02 32.65
CA ASP A 536 13.70 -5.99 31.24
C ASP A 536 14.88 -5.47 30.40
N LEU A 537 15.79 -6.37 30.07
CA LEU A 537 16.99 -6.10 29.27
C LEU A 537 16.65 -5.57 27.88
N VAL A 538 15.55 -6.00 27.26
CA VAL A 538 15.14 -5.55 25.92
C VAL A 538 14.68 -4.09 25.99
N ALA A 539 13.78 -3.76 26.92
CA ALA A 539 13.32 -2.39 27.12
C ALA A 539 14.39 -1.45 27.69
N TYR A 540 15.43 -1.99 28.34
CA TYR A 540 16.62 -1.24 28.73
C TYR A 540 17.48 -0.90 27.51
N TRP A 541 17.83 -1.89 26.68
CA TRP A 541 18.69 -1.68 25.52
C TRP A 541 18.03 -0.84 24.42
N GLN A 542 16.73 -1.03 24.15
CA GLN A 542 15.97 -0.14 23.26
C GLN A 542 16.09 1.32 23.71
N HIS A 543 15.77 1.61 24.97
CA HIS A 543 15.87 2.97 25.52
C HIS A 543 17.30 3.54 25.49
N ARG A 544 18.32 2.70 25.60
CA ARG A 544 19.73 3.08 25.46
C ARG A 544 20.10 3.40 24.01
N CYS A 545 19.57 2.68 23.02
CA CYS A 545 19.67 3.00 21.60
C CYS A 545 18.95 4.32 21.29
N ASP A 546 17.67 4.46 21.66
CA ASP A 546 16.88 5.69 21.46
C ASP A 546 17.65 6.94 21.98
N THR A 547 18.24 6.83 23.18
CA THR A 547 18.99 7.92 23.83
C THR A 547 20.35 8.18 23.16
N ALA A 548 20.96 7.17 22.55
CA ALA A 548 22.20 7.33 21.79
C ALA A 548 21.93 7.98 20.43
N GLU A 549 20.92 7.52 19.71
CA GLU A 549 20.48 8.06 18.41
C GLU A 549 20.05 9.53 18.54
N GLN A 550 19.30 9.89 19.59
CA GLN A 550 18.98 11.28 19.90
C GLN A 550 20.24 12.14 20.09
N LYS A 551 21.25 11.63 20.79
CA LYS A 551 22.52 12.34 21.01
C LYS A 551 23.39 12.41 19.76
N CYS A 552 23.37 11.40 18.90
CA CYS A 552 23.98 11.48 17.57
C CYS A 552 23.34 12.62 16.76
N GLY A 553 22.01 12.67 16.69
CA GLY A 553 21.29 13.75 16.00
C GLY A 553 21.51 15.15 16.62
N GLU A 554 21.71 15.27 17.93
CA GLU A 554 22.11 16.52 18.59
C GLU A 554 23.55 16.94 18.22
N LEU A 555 24.48 15.99 18.20
CA LEU A 555 25.88 16.22 17.82
C LEU A 555 26.02 16.55 16.34
N GLU A 556 25.30 15.87 15.45
CA GLU A 556 25.24 16.14 14.01
C GLU A 556 24.73 17.56 13.73
N LYS A 557 23.65 17.99 14.40
CA LYS A 557 23.18 19.39 14.34
C LYS A 557 24.24 20.37 14.80
N ARG A 558 24.99 20.02 15.86
CA ARG A 558 26.05 20.88 16.39
C ARG A 558 27.26 20.95 15.45
N VAL A 559 27.65 19.84 14.83
CA VAL A 559 28.70 19.77 13.80
C VAL A 559 28.27 20.60 12.58
N ALA A 560 27.08 20.40 12.02
CA ALA A 560 26.59 21.17 10.87
C ALA A 560 26.40 22.68 11.15
N SER A 561 26.25 23.08 12.42
CA SER A 561 26.27 24.49 12.86
C SER A 561 27.70 25.04 12.95
N LEU A 562 28.65 24.23 13.43
CA LEU A 562 30.08 24.61 13.51
C LEU A 562 30.74 24.64 12.12
N GLU A 563 30.44 23.70 11.23
CA GLU A 563 30.92 23.69 9.84
C GLU A 563 30.48 24.93 9.07
N ARG A 564 29.20 25.33 9.19
CA ARG A 564 28.69 26.62 8.68
C ARG A 564 29.47 27.80 9.25
N SER A 565 29.62 27.85 10.58
CA SER A 565 30.36 28.92 11.27
C SER A 565 31.82 29.03 10.77
N VAL A 566 32.49 27.90 10.55
CA VAL A 566 33.86 27.84 10.02
C VAL A 566 33.93 28.28 8.55
N HIS A 567 32.95 27.92 7.71
CA HIS A 567 32.88 28.38 6.32
C HIS A 567 32.76 29.90 6.24
N CYS A 568 31.83 30.50 7.00
CA CYS A 568 31.64 31.96 7.02
C CYS A 568 32.88 32.69 7.54
N LEU A 569 33.58 32.16 8.55
CA LEU A 569 34.85 32.70 9.04
C LEU A 569 35.99 32.55 8.01
N GLY A 570 35.98 31.48 7.21
CA GLY A 570 36.94 31.27 6.13
C GLY A 570 36.81 32.32 5.01
N GLN A 571 35.58 32.65 4.61
CA GLN A 571 35.34 33.68 3.58
C GLN A 571 35.71 35.08 4.06
N LEU A 572 35.40 35.41 5.33
CA LEU A 572 35.87 36.65 5.97
C LEU A 572 37.40 36.77 6.07
N SER A 573 38.14 35.67 5.89
CA SER A 573 39.61 35.65 5.81
C SER A 573 40.15 35.68 4.37
N GLN A 574 39.29 35.62 3.34
CA GLN A 574 39.65 35.76 1.93
C GLN A 574 39.27 37.13 1.35
N ASP A 575 38.23 37.77 1.87
CA ASP A 575 37.85 39.15 1.50
C ASP A 575 38.67 40.25 2.24
N ALA A 576 39.74 39.87 2.94
CA ALA A 576 40.71 40.82 3.46
C ALA A 576 41.60 41.33 2.30
N PRO A 577 41.67 42.65 2.03
CA PRO A 577 42.43 43.16 0.90
C PRO A 577 43.93 42.99 1.13
N GLU A 578 44.59 42.27 0.21
CA GLU A 578 46.05 42.26 0.10
C GLU A 578 46.52 43.62 -0.45
N ASP A 579 47.15 44.41 0.41
CA ASP A 579 48.01 45.52 0.02
C ASP A 579 49.18 45.59 1.04
N ASP A 580 50.37 45.97 0.55
CA ASP A 580 51.61 46.18 1.30
C ASP A 580 52.13 45.06 2.24
N ARG A 581 52.85 44.07 1.66
CA ARG A 581 54.19 43.63 2.16
C ARG A 581 55.11 43.09 1.06
N GLU A 582 56.15 43.87 0.75
CA GLU A 582 57.51 43.33 0.64
C GLU A 582 58.37 43.93 1.78
N ASP A 583 59.50 43.32 2.10
CA ASP A 583 60.22 43.51 3.38
C ASP A 583 61.12 44.76 3.44
N SER A 584 61.22 45.38 4.64
CA SER A 584 62.49 45.37 5.43
C SER A 584 62.55 46.30 6.66
N VAL A 585 63.02 45.73 7.78
CA VAL A 585 63.92 46.34 8.81
C VAL A 585 63.59 47.72 9.41
N ALA A 586 63.16 47.76 10.69
CA ALA A 586 63.78 48.57 11.77
C ALA A 586 63.15 48.34 13.17
N LEU A 587 63.95 48.56 14.22
CA LEU A 587 63.59 48.64 15.66
C LEU A 587 64.14 49.99 16.21
N PRO A 588 63.75 50.50 17.41
CA PRO A 588 62.54 50.27 18.22
C PRO A 588 61.95 51.58 18.85
N SER A 589 60.99 51.40 19.79
CA SER A 589 60.90 52.10 21.10
C SER A 589 59.87 53.23 21.35
N THR A 590 59.30 53.21 22.57
CA THR A 590 58.60 54.32 23.29
C THR A 590 57.24 54.83 22.72
N SER A 591 56.31 55.39 23.51
CA SER A 591 56.02 55.23 24.95
C SER A 591 54.58 55.62 25.35
N SER A 592 54.04 54.91 26.35
CA SER A 592 53.18 55.38 27.45
C SER A 592 51.89 56.25 27.27
N LYS A 593 50.83 55.73 27.90
CA LYS A 593 49.87 56.39 28.84
C LYS A 593 48.80 57.39 28.34
N LYS A 594 47.55 57.00 28.66
CA LYS A 594 46.40 57.86 29.07
C LYS A 594 45.80 58.73 27.93
N LYS A 595 44.55 59.19 27.99
CA LYS A 595 43.54 59.26 29.08
C LYS A 595 42.13 59.26 28.46
N GLY A 596 41.10 58.78 29.16
CA GLY A 596 39.71 59.22 28.92
C GLY A 596 39.39 60.52 29.68
N PRO A 597 38.13 61.00 29.71
CA PRO A 597 36.92 60.37 29.17
C PRO A 597 35.92 61.33 28.45
N ALA A 598 34.79 60.75 28.02
CA ALA A 598 33.43 61.32 27.98
C ALA A 598 32.96 62.31 26.87
N ALA A 599 31.74 62.01 26.41
CA ALA A 599 30.64 62.91 26.01
C ALA A 599 30.69 63.76 24.71
N ALA A 600 29.82 63.36 23.77
CA ALA A 600 28.98 64.17 22.87
C ALA A 600 29.59 65.44 22.20
N SER A 601 29.53 65.55 20.87
CA SER A 601 28.25 65.70 20.15
C SER A 601 28.42 65.83 18.61
N LYS A 602 27.29 65.97 17.92
CA LYS A 602 27.09 66.45 16.53
C LYS A 602 27.32 65.46 15.37
N ARG A 603 26.24 65.25 14.62
CA ARG A 603 26.19 64.65 13.27
C ARG A 603 27.14 65.35 12.28
N PRO A 604 27.85 64.60 11.43
CA PRO A 604 28.20 65.05 10.08
C PRO A 604 26.96 65.09 9.15
N ARG A 605 27.05 65.83 8.04
CA ARG A 605 25.98 65.90 7.02
C ARG A 605 26.00 64.68 6.08
N ARG A 606 24.86 64.43 5.41
CA ARG A 606 24.74 63.50 4.26
C ARG A 606 25.88 63.71 3.24
N SER A 607 26.76 62.73 3.10
CA SER A 607 27.37 62.40 1.81
C SER A 607 26.37 61.60 0.96
N LYS A 608 26.65 61.45 -0.35
CA LYS A 608 25.79 60.71 -1.27
C LYS A 608 25.85 59.21 -0.93
N ALA A 609 24.69 58.55 -0.85
CA ALA A 609 24.66 57.09 -0.80
C ALA A 609 25.23 56.54 -2.11
N GLN A 610 26.32 55.78 -2.03
CA GLN A 610 26.79 54.95 -3.14
C GLN A 610 25.73 53.88 -3.42
N VAL A 611 25.60 53.50 -4.70
CA VAL A 611 24.74 52.36 -5.08
C VAL A 611 25.37 51.11 -4.47
N ALA A 612 24.62 50.42 -3.61
CA ALA A 612 25.08 49.17 -3.01
C ALA A 612 25.34 48.15 -4.14
N LYS A 613 26.49 47.47 -4.06
CA LYS A 613 26.78 46.27 -4.86
C LYS A 613 25.68 45.24 -4.55
N PRO A 614 25.10 44.54 -5.54
CA PRO A 614 24.11 43.51 -5.25
C PRO A 614 24.74 42.41 -4.36
N PRO A 615 23.99 41.84 -3.41
CA PRO A 615 24.51 40.77 -2.56
C PRO A 615 24.91 39.56 -3.41
N THR A 616 25.92 38.84 -2.94
CA THR A 616 26.33 37.57 -3.54
C THR A 616 25.25 36.50 -3.32
N PRO A 617 25.21 35.44 -4.16
CA PRO A 617 24.31 34.32 -3.94
C PRO A 617 24.52 33.60 -2.60
N GLU A 618 25.66 33.80 -1.95
CA GLU A 618 26.07 33.13 -0.72
C GLU A 618 25.60 33.89 0.53
N GLU A 619 25.85 35.21 0.58
CA GLU A 619 25.24 36.10 1.59
C GLU A 619 23.72 35.95 1.61
N THR A 620 23.10 35.99 0.43
CA THR A 620 21.63 35.90 0.31
C THR A 620 21.10 34.53 0.79
N LEU A 621 21.89 33.45 0.72
CA LEU A 621 21.48 32.12 1.20
C LEU A 621 21.67 31.98 2.71
N GLU A 622 22.77 32.45 3.28
CA GLU A 622 22.98 32.42 4.74
C GLU A 622 21.86 33.20 5.47
N GLU A 623 21.36 34.29 4.86
CA GLU A 623 20.15 35.00 5.32
C GLU A 623 18.88 34.13 5.31
N ASP A 624 18.71 33.22 4.34
CA ASP A 624 17.60 32.25 4.35
C ASP A 624 17.78 31.20 5.45
N LEU A 625 18.99 30.68 5.63
CA LEU A 625 19.28 29.66 6.65
C LEU A 625 18.97 30.23 8.05
N GLN A 626 19.45 31.44 8.35
CA GLN A 626 19.14 32.15 9.61
C GLN A 626 17.64 32.42 9.76
N LEU A 627 16.95 32.80 8.67
CA LEU A 627 15.50 33.03 8.68
C LEU A 627 14.70 31.75 8.95
N PHE A 628 15.10 30.60 8.39
CA PHE A 628 14.49 29.32 8.74
C PHE A 628 14.72 28.96 10.21
N GLU A 629 15.92 29.16 10.77
CA GLU A 629 16.22 28.83 12.17
C GLU A 629 15.32 29.59 13.18
N THR A 630 14.78 30.76 12.83
CA THR A 630 13.76 31.47 13.66
C THR A 630 12.47 30.67 13.89
N LEU A 631 12.15 29.70 13.02
CA LEU A 631 10.99 28.82 13.14
C LEU A 631 11.23 27.62 14.07
N GLY A 632 12.39 27.56 14.75
CA GLY A 632 12.75 26.50 15.68
C GLY A 632 13.07 25.17 15.00
N ASN A 633 12.78 24.05 15.66
CA ASN A 633 13.29 22.72 15.30
C ASN A 633 13.12 22.34 13.82
N HIS A 634 11.94 22.52 13.24
CA HIS A 634 11.69 22.19 11.82
C HIS A 634 12.46 23.12 10.87
N GLY A 635 12.61 24.40 11.24
CA GLY A 635 13.42 25.37 10.52
C GLY A 635 14.91 25.05 10.55
N MET A 636 15.44 24.65 11.71
CA MET A 636 16.83 24.16 11.83
C MET A 636 17.08 22.92 10.95
N MET A 637 16.11 22.01 10.82
CA MET A 637 16.23 20.85 9.90
C MET A 637 16.27 21.30 8.42
N VAL A 638 15.44 22.27 8.02
CA VAL A 638 15.51 22.85 6.66
C VAL A 638 16.86 23.51 6.42
N ALA A 639 17.35 24.33 7.35
CA ALA A 639 18.64 24.99 7.23
C ALA A 639 19.79 23.97 7.10
N GLN A 640 19.78 22.92 7.93
CA GLN A 640 20.78 21.85 7.88
C GLN A 640 20.77 21.08 6.55
N HIS A 641 19.61 20.63 6.06
CA HIS A 641 19.54 19.85 4.82
C HIS A 641 19.76 20.72 3.57
N CYS A 642 19.30 21.97 3.56
CA CYS A 642 19.58 22.93 2.50
C CYS A 642 21.10 23.19 2.38
N TRP A 643 21.79 23.45 3.50
CA TRP A 643 23.25 23.57 3.54
C TRP A 643 23.95 22.30 3.05
N THR A 644 23.58 21.13 3.58
CA THR A 644 24.17 19.84 3.18
C THR A 644 24.04 19.61 1.66
N THR A 645 22.86 19.88 1.11
CA THR A 645 22.59 19.76 -0.33
C THR A 645 23.44 20.72 -1.15
N GLN A 646 23.54 22.00 -0.74
CA GLN A 646 24.41 22.98 -1.41
C GLN A 646 25.88 22.55 -1.39
N VAL A 647 26.40 22.08 -0.25
CA VAL A 647 27.79 21.61 -0.09
C VAL A 647 28.06 20.38 -0.96
N LEU A 648 27.13 19.43 -1.04
CA LEU A 648 27.27 18.25 -1.89
C LEU A 648 27.21 18.60 -3.39
N LEU A 649 26.34 19.51 -3.82
CA LEU A 649 26.26 19.97 -5.21
C LEU A 649 27.51 20.71 -5.68
N ARG A 650 28.23 21.37 -4.74
CA ARG A 650 29.50 22.09 -4.94
C ARG A 650 30.74 21.20 -4.98
N ARG A 651 30.67 19.95 -4.52
CA ARG A 651 31.78 19.00 -4.63
C ARG A 651 31.84 18.42 -6.05
N ASN A 652 33.05 18.24 -6.55
CA ASN A 652 33.28 17.58 -7.85
C ASN A 652 33.12 16.05 -7.77
N ASP A 653 33.12 15.47 -6.57
CA ASP A 653 32.93 14.04 -6.35
C ASP A 653 31.44 13.66 -6.43
N LEU A 654 31.04 13.01 -7.54
CA LEU A 654 29.65 12.67 -7.84
C LEU A 654 29.15 11.44 -7.05
N ASN A 655 28.92 11.62 -5.74
CA ASN A 655 28.14 10.67 -4.94
C ASN A 655 26.63 10.95 -5.12
N THR A 656 26.06 10.38 -6.17
CA THR A 656 24.65 10.56 -6.56
C THR A 656 23.65 10.07 -5.50
N ASP A 657 23.97 9.00 -4.78
CA ASP A 657 23.18 8.52 -3.63
C ASP A 657 23.11 9.57 -2.51
N ALA A 658 24.25 10.17 -2.15
CA ALA A 658 24.31 11.18 -1.09
C ALA A 658 23.59 12.48 -1.50
N ILE A 659 23.75 12.95 -2.74
CA ILE A 659 23.03 14.12 -3.27
C ILE A 659 21.52 13.83 -3.26
N CYS A 660 21.08 12.69 -3.79
CA CYS A 660 19.66 12.32 -3.79
C CYS A 660 19.08 12.26 -2.37
N GLY A 661 19.80 11.65 -1.42
CA GLY A 661 19.40 11.58 -0.01
C GLY A 661 19.26 12.97 0.64
N SER A 662 20.17 13.90 0.35
CA SER A 662 20.10 15.27 0.89
C SER A 662 18.97 16.08 0.27
N VAL A 663 18.72 15.94 -1.04
CA VAL A 663 17.62 16.62 -1.75
C VAL A 663 16.26 16.13 -1.28
N VAL A 664 16.05 14.82 -1.16
CA VAL A 664 14.82 14.23 -0.58
C VAL A 664 14.62 14.71 0.86
N SER A 665 15.67 14.74 1.67
CA SER A 665 15.59 15.28 3.04
C SER A 665 15.24 16.77 3.08
N THR A 666 15.77 17.56 2.14
CA THR A 666 15.48 19.00 2.01
C THR A 666 14.02 19.24 1.62
N ALA A 667 13.51 18.50 0.63
CA ALA A 667 12.10 18.57 0.23
C ALA A 667 11.16 18.14 1.38
N SER A 668 11.50 17.04 2.07
CA SER A 668 10.70 16.54 3.19
C SER A 668 10.68 17.52 4.37
N ALA A 669 11.81 18.14 4.71
CA ALA A 669 11.89 19.17 5.73
C ALA A 669 11.13 20.44 5.34
N LEU A 670 11.26 20.89 4.08
CA LEU A 670 10.54 22.08 3.58
C LEU A 670 9.01 21.89 3.63
N SER A 671 8.52 20.67 3.38
CA SER A 671 7.08 20.35 3.50
C SER A 671 6.53 20.59 4.92
N GLN A 672 7.36 20.45 5.96
CA GLN A 672 6.98 20.62 7.37
C GLN A 672 6.91 22.10 7.80
N ILE A 673 7.39 23.03 6.96
CA ILE A 673 7.30 24.48 7.21
C ILE A 673 5.91 25.03 6.88
N PHE A 674 5.21 24.48 5.87
CA PHE A 674 3.91 25.03 5.45
C PHE A 674 2.85 25.02 6.56
N PRO A 675 2.70 23.97 7.39
CA PRO A 675 1.80 24.02 8.57
C PRO A 675 2.17 25.11 9.59
N ILE A 676 3.47 25.42 9.75
CA ILE A 676 3.96 26.45 10.67
C ILE A 676 3.62 27.85 10.13
N ILE A 677 3.83 28.08 8.83
CA ILE A 677 3.41 29.31 8.14
C ILE A 677 1.87 29.45 8.23
N ALA A 678 1.13 28.39 7.92
CA ALA A 678 -0.33 28.38 7.99
C ALA A 678 -0.87 28.66 9.40
N ALA A 679 -0.19 28.19 10.46
CA ALA A 679 -0.58 28.45 11.84
C ALA A 679 -0.19 29.84 12.37
N ASN A 680 0.86 30.47 11.82
CA ASN A 680 1.43 31.71 12.36
C ASN A 680 1.29 32.93 11.42
N HIS A 681 0.63 32.80 10.27
CA HIS A 681 0.59 33.81 9.21
C HIS A 681 0.34 35.25 9.69
N ASP A 682 -0.61 35.49 10.58
CA ASP A 682 -0.90 36.84 11.12
C ASP A 682 0.31 37.45 11.85
N ARG A 683 1.05 36.65 12.63
CA ARG A 683 2.24 37.12 13.36
C ARG A 683 3.40 37.41 12.41
N LEU A 684 3.61 36.52 11.43
CA LEU A 684 4.65 36.64 10.41
C LEU A 684 4.37 37.80 9.44
N ALA A 685 3.10 38.13 9.18
CA ALA A 685 2.70 39.25 8.32
C ALA A 685 2.88 40.63 8.99
N ILE A 686 2.79 40.70 10.34
CA ILE A 686 2.90 41.95 11.12
C ILE A 686 4.36 42.29 11.47
N ARG A 687 5.24 41.28 11.61
CA ARG A 687 6.65 41.49 11.93
C ARG A 687 7.44 41.91 10.69
N THR A 688 8.22 42.99 10.82
CA THR A 688 9.04 43.56 9.74
C THR A 688 10.52 43.29 9.99
N ILE A 689 11.19 42.63 9.04
CA ILE A 689 12.65 42.41 9.12
C ILE A 689 13.40 43.66 8.68
N HIS A 690 14.48 44.01 9.39
CA HIS A 690 15.41 45.09 9.04
C HIS A 690 16.79 44.52 8.66
N GLN A 691 16.90 44.02 7.44
CA GLN A 691 18.18 43.68 6.79
C GLN A 691 18.38 44.61 5.57
N PRO A 692 19.56 45.23 5.39
CA PRO A 692 19.81 46.21 4.33
C PRO A 692 20.28 45.60 3.00
N SER A 693 20.64 44.32 3.01
CA SER A 693 21.26 43.51 1.95
C SER A 693 20.25 42.95 0.93
N LEU A 694 19.08 42.49 1.40
CA LEU A 694 18.07 41.80 0.60
C LEU A 694 17.44 42.69 -0.49
N SER A 695 17.87 42.48 -1.75
CA SER A 695 17.41 43.17 -2.96
C SER A 695 16.08 42.62 -3.51
N HIS A 696 15.04 42.61 -2.68
CA HIS A 696 13.75 41.99 -3.00
C HIS A 696 13.00 42.60 -4.19
N PHE A 697 12.36 41.73 -4.99
CA PHE A 697 11.33 42.06 -5.99
C PHE A 697 9.97 42.45 -5.33
N GLY A 698 9.98 43.36 -4.36
CA GLY A 698 8.77 43.72 -3.61
C GLY A 698 8.89 45.02 -2.81
N LYS A 699 7.73 45.58 -2.42
CA LYS A 699 7.64 46.71 -1.48
C LYS A 699 7.34 46.27 -0.03
N ASP A 700 7.10 44.98 0.16
CA ASP A 700 6.77 44.35 1.44
C ASP A 700 8.06 43.88 2.13
N ARG A 701 8.11 43.97 3.47
CA ARG A 701 9.25 43.61 4.33
C ARG A 701 8.82 42.70 5.50
N SER A 702 7.65 42.10 5.41
CA SER A 702 7.14 41.16 6.42
C SER A 702 7.98 39.89 6.50
N GLU A 703 8.13 39.34 7.71
CA GLU A 703 8.78 38.04 7.99
C GLU A 703 8.14 36.93 7.14
N LEU A 704 6.82 37.00 6.90
CA LEU A 704 6.10 36.15 5.96
C LEU A 704 6.58 36.30 4.51
N SER A 705 6.75 37.52 4.00
CA SER A 705 7.24 37.76 2.63
C SER A 705 8.67 37.24 2.44
N CYS A 706 9.54 37.43 3.43
CA CYS A 706 10.89 36.90 3.43
C CYS A 706 10.89 35.36 3.48
N LEU A 707 10.08 34.73 4.34
CA LEU A 707 9.97 33.27 4.44
C LEU A 707 9.43 32.62 3.15
N ILE A 708 8.45 33.24 2.51
CA ILE A 708 7.95 32.79 1.20
C ILE A 708 9.05 32.90 0.13
N SER A 709 9.87 33.96 0.18
CA SER A 709 11.03 34.14 -0.71
C SER A 709 12.17 33.15 -0.44
N ALA A 710 12.36 32.73 0.82
CA ALA A 710 13.30 31.68 1.20
C ALA A 710 12.85 30.32 0.67
N CYS A 711 11.59 29.95 0.90
CA CYS A 711 11.00 28.71 0.38
C CYS A 711 11.08 28.62 -1.15
N ALA A 712 10.89 29.75 -1.86
CA ALA A 712 11.07 29.84 -3.31
C ALA A 712 12.51 29.52 -3.75
N ARG A 713 13.51 29.92 -2.97
CA ARG A 713 14.94 29.68 -3.27
C ARG A 713 15.40 28.28 -2.88
N THR A 714 14.92 27.73 -1.76
CA THR A 714 15.10 26.30 -1.43
C THR A 714 14.48 25.40 -2.51
N TRP A 715 13.33 25.78 -3.08
CA TRP A 715 12.76 25.08 -4.24
C TRP A 715 13.67 25.15 -5.47
N THR A 716 14.23 26.32 -5.82
CA THR A 716 15.18 26.39 -6.94
C THR A 716 16.45 25.57 -6.72
N LEU A 717 16.91 25.40 -5.46
CA LEU A 717 18.01 24.49 -5.14
C LEU A 717 17.65 23.02 -5.39
N ILE A 718 16.42 22.60 -5.03
CA ILE A 718 15.91 21.26 -5.30
C ILE A 718 15.79 21.01 -6.81
N ILE A 719 15.33 21.99 -7.58
CA ILE A 719 15.25 21.91 -9.04
C ILE A 719 16.64 21.77 -9.69
N VAL A 720 17.60 22.64 -9.35
CA VAL A 720 18.98 22.55 -9.87
C VAL A 720 19.65 21.22 -9.51
N ALA A 721 19.32 20.64 -8.35
CA ALA A 721 19.80 19.32 -7.97
C ALA A 721 19.15 18.18 -8.78
N LEU A 722 17.89 18.35 -9.15
CA LEU A 722 17.12 17.40 -9.95
C LEU A 722 17.61 17.35 -11.40
N ASP A 723 17.85 18.51 -12.02
CA ASP A 723 18.44 18.59 -13.37
C ASP A 723 19.86 17.97 -13.37
N LYS A 724 20.74 18.31 -12.42
CA LYS A 724 22.11 17.76 -12.36
C LYS A 724 22.12 16.23 -12.27
N LEU A 725 21.23 15.63 -11.45
CA LEU A 725 21.13 14.18 -11.32
C LEU A 725 20.58 13.49 -12.58
N GLU A 726 19.74 14.17 -13.37
CA GLU A 726 19.21 13.65 -14.63
C GLU A 726 20.20 13.84 -15.80
N GLU A 727 21.05 14.88 -15.77
CA GLU A 727 22.21 15.00 -16.68
C GLU A 727 23.23 13.87 -16.46
N ASP A 728 23.55 13.55 -15.20
CA ASP A 728 24.48 12.47 -14.83
C ASP A 728 23.90 11.05 -15.05
N SER A 729 22.58 10.87 -14.94
CA SER A 729 21.92 9.56 -15.04
C SER A 729 20.43 9.66 -15.40
N PRO A 730 20.07 9.81 -16.69
CA PRO A 730 18.70 10.03 -17.12
C PRO A 730 17.80 8.82 -16.87
N GLY A 731 16.58 9.06 -16.39
CA GLY A 731 15.59 8.03 -16.02
C GLY A 731 15.99 7.20 -14.80
N SER A 732 16.89 7.70 -13.95
CA SER A 732 17.35 6.98 -12.76
C SER A 732 16.25 6.81 -11.70
N ARG A 733 16.48 5.85 -10.79
CA ARG A 733 15.64 5.69 -9.59
C ARG A 733 15.68 6.96 -8.71
N HIS A 734 16.80 7.68 -8.74
CA HIS A 734 17.08 8.85 -7.92
C HIS A 734 16.21 10.05 -8.31
N SER A 735 16.10 10.37 -9.60
CA SER A 735 15.17 11.39 -10.09
C SER A 735 13.72 11.05 -9.74
N GLY A 736 13.30 9.79 -9.90
CA GLY A 736 11.97 9.32 -9.50
C GLY A 736 11.64 9.51 -8.01
N MET A 737 12.62 9.27 -7.11
CA MET A 737 12.43 9.47 -5.66
C MET A 737 12.31 10.96 -5.28
N ILE A 738 13.04 11.85 -5.96
CA ILE A 738 12.93 13.30 -5.73
C ILE A 738 11.58 13.83 -6.22
N ILE A 739 11.14 13.44 -7.42
CA ILE A 739 9.82 13.82 -7.98
C ILE A 739 8.70 13.46 -7.00
N PHE A 740 8.71 12.24 -6.44
CA PHE A 740 7.71 11.79 -5.47
C PHE A 740 7.66 12.70 -4.23
N GLU A 741 8.81 13.02 -3.62
CA GLU A 741 8.84 13.86 -2.43
C GLU A 741 8.49 15.34 -2.76
N CYS A 742 8.78 15.83 -3.97
CA CYS A 742 8.34 17.14 -4.45
C CYS A 742 6.83 17.23 -4.69
N VAL A 743 6.19 16.18 -5.22
CA VAL A 743 4.72 16.10 -5.38
C VAL A 743 4.05 16.02 -4.00
N LYS A 744 4.61 15.24 -3.07
CA LYS A 744 4.18 15.16 -1.66
C LYS A 744 4.33 16.50 -0.93
N LEU A 745 5.42 17.23 -1.15
CA LEU A 745 5.62 18.61 -0.67
C LEU A 745 4.51 19.54 -1.16
N PHE A 746 4.12 19.44 -2.44
CA PHE A 746 3.01 20.20 -3.00
C PHE A 746 1.67 19.85 -2.32
N SER A 747 1.40 18.56 -2.07
CA SER A 747 0.23 18.10 -1.31
C SER A 747 0.18 18.69 0.11
N CYS A 748 1.29 18.64 0.85
CA CYS A 748 1.39 19.22 2.20
C CYS A 748 1.11 20.73 2.20
N ALA A 749 1.47 21.45 1.14
CA ALA A 749 1.16 22.87 0.99
C ALA A 749 -0.32 23.15 0.69
N LEU A 750 -1.01 22.28 -0.05
CA LEU A 750 -2.47 22.38 -0.24
C LEU A 750 -3.24 22.14 1.08
N ASP A 751 -2.79 21.21 1.93
CA ASP A 751 -3.39 21.04 3.27
C ASP A 751 -3.03 22.18 4.23
N ALA A 752 -1.87 22.82 4.07
CA ALA A 752 -1.56 24.06 4.77
C ALA A 752 -2.49 25.23 4.34
N ILE A 753 -2.92 25.28 3.07
CA ILE A 753 -3.96 26.22 2.61
C ILE A 753 -5.31 25.95 3.30
N ARG A 754 -5.73 24.68 3.44
CA ARG A 754 -6.92 24.31 4.24
C ARG A 754 -6.81 24.76 5.69
N LEU A 755 -5.66 24.54 6.32
CA LEU A 755 -5.39 24.93 7.70
C LEU A 755 -5.47 26.46 7.90
N ALA A 756 -4.81 27.24 7.02
CA ALA A 756 -4.85 28.70 7.06
C ALA A 756 -6.27 29.26 6.79
N SER A 757 -7.08 28.57 5.98
CA SER A 757 -8.46 28.94 5.68
C SER A 757 -9.41 28.64 6.84
N ARG A 758 -9.29 27.47 7.48
CA ARG A 758 -10.04 27.12 8.71
C ARG A 758 -9.75 28.07 9.85
N GLN A 759 -8.48 28.42 10.08
CA GLN A 759 -8.12 29.36 11.15
C GLN A 759 -8.66 30.78 10.92
N ALA A 760 -8.72 31.25 9.67
CA ALA A 760 -9.34 32.53 9.34
C ALA A 760 -10.87 32.51 9.58
N ALA A 761 -11.55 31.43 9.19
CA ALA A 761 -12.99 31.25 9.43
C ALA A 761 -13.35 31.20 10.93
N TRP A 762 -12.59 30.46 11.74
CA TRP A 762 -12.79 30.42 13.21
C TRP A 762 -12.61 31.79 13.87
N LYS A 763 -11.61 32.58 13.45
CA LYS A 763 -11.42 33.96 13.96
C LYS A 763 -12.60 34.87 13.62
N LYS A 764 -13.17 34.75 12.42
CA LYS A 764 -14.39 35.47 11.99
C LYS A 764 -15.61 35.09 12.85
N SER A 765 -15.76 33.80 13.18
CA SER A 765 -16.86 33.31 14.04
C SER A 765 -16.77 33.74 15.50
N GLY A 766 -15.56 33.98 16.03
CA GLY A 766 -15.37 34.37 17.44
C GLY A 766 -15.53 35.86 17.74
N SER A 767 -15.61 36.73 16.72
CA SER A 767 -15.55 38.19 16.87
C SER A 767 -16.89 38.88 16.57
N SER A 768 -17.80 38.92 17.55
CA SER A 768 -19.13 39.54 17.38
C SER A 768 -19.14 41.08 17.38
N ARG A 769 -17.97 41.75 17.42
CA ARG A 769 -17.86 43.22 17.43
C ARG A 769 -16.65 43.73 16.62
N SER A 770 -16.88 44.05 15.35
CA SER A 770 -16.05 45.02 14.62
C SER A 770 -16.88 45.76 13.57
N ASN A 771 -16.94 47.09 13.66
CA ASN A 771 -17.67 47.95 12.72
C ASN A 771 -16.87 48.12 11.42
N SER A 772 -16.81 47.09 10.57
CA SER A 772 -16.32 47.16 9.20
C SER A 772 -17.50 47.19 8.21
N ALA A 773 -17.36 47.97 7.13
CA ALA A 773 -18.44 48.16 6.17
C ALA A 773 -18.74 46.86 5.39
N PRO A 774 -20.04 46.54 5.13
CA PRO A 774 -20.42 45.35 4.39
C PRO A 774 -19.88 45.39 2.95
N GLY A 775 -19.23 44.31 2.52
CA GLY A 775 -18.69 44.17 1.15
C GLY A 775 -17.17 44.35 0.99
N SER A 776 -16.40 44.49 2.08
CA SER A 776 -14.93 44.39 2.02
C SER A 776 -14.45 42.93 2.15
N ILE A 777 -13.47 42.55 1.32
CA ILE A 777 -13.01 41.17 1.17
C ILE A 777 -11.99 40.83 2.27
N GLN A 778 -12.26 39.78 3.05
CA GLN A 778 -11.24 39.09 3.84
C GLN A 778 -10.82 37.79 3.13
N GLU A 779 -9.68 37.83 2.45
CA GLU A 779 -8.93 36.65 2.05
C GLU A 779 -8.06 36.17 3.22
N SER A 780 -7.86 34.86 3.37
CA SER A 780 -6.84 34.35 4.29
C SER A 780 -5.45 34.66 3.74
N VAL A 781 -4.71 35.56 4.41
CA VAL A 781 -3.37 35.99 3.99
C VAL A 781 -2.42 34.81 3.94
N GLY A 782 -2.50 33.87 4.89
CA GLY A 782 -1.73 32.63 4.88
C GLY A 782 -2.03 31.76 3.65
N ALA A 783 -3.32 31.51 3.38
CA ALA A 783 -3.75 30.72 2.23
C ALA A 783 -3.29 31.33 0.89
N ARG A 784 -3.46 32.66 0.73
CA ARG A 784 -3.06 33.37 -0.49
C ARG A 784 -1.53 33.40 -0.68
N SER A 785 -0.76 33.61 0.39
CA SER A 785 0.71 33.59 0.30
C SER A 785 1.26 32.21 -0.07
N ILE A 786 0.70 31.12 0.47
CA ILE A 786 1.08 29.75 0.08
C ILE A 786 0.65 29.46 -1.36
N ALA A 787 -0.56 29.86 -1.78
CA ALA A 787 -1.01 29.70 -3.17
C ALA A 787 -0.13 30.45 -4.19
N HIS A 788 0.31 31.68 -3.86
CA HIS A 788 1.29 32.39 -4.68
C HIS A 788 2.64 31.66 -4.73
N LEU A 789 3.14 31.13 -3.62
CA LEU A 789 4.39 30.36 -3.59
C LEU A 789 4.34 29.11 -4.48
N LEU A 790 3.24 28.36 -4.44
CA LEU A 790 3.01 27.21 -5.32
C LEU A 790 2.93 27.63 -6.79
N ALA A 791 2.32 28.79 -7.08
CA ALA A 791 2.34 29.38 -8.42
C ALA A 791 3.76 29.84 -8.87
N THR A 792 4.66 30.17 -7.93
CA THR A 792 6.09 30.39 -8.21
C THR A 792 6.81 29.06 -8.47
N PHE A 793 6.57 28.00 -7.69
CA PHE A 793 7.16 26.67 -7.91
C PHE A 793 6.87 26.13 -9.31
N ILE A 794 5.59 26.15 -9.73
CA ILE A 794 5.16 25.82 -11.10
C ILE A 794 5.84 26.74 -12.13
N GLY A 795 6.16 27.96 -11.75
CA GLY A 795 6.86 28.94 -12.60
C GLY A 795 8.36 28.74 -12.75
N HIS A 796 8.99 27.85 -11.99
CA HIS A 796 10.40 27.50 -12.10
C HIS A 796 10.64 26.25 -12.97
N LEU A 797 9.59 25.59 -13.47
CA LEU A 797 9.71 24.39 -14.29
C LEU A 797 10.12 24.74 -15.72
N GLU A 798 11.19 24.10 -16.22
CA GLU A 798 11.72 24.40 -17.56
C GLU A 798 10.98 23.68 -18.68
N LYS A 799 10.68 24.44 -19.74
CA LYS A 799 9.85 24.05 -20.89
C LYS A 799 10.37 22.92 -21.76
N ASP A 800 11.70 22.73 -21.81
CA ASP A 800 12.36 21.79 -22.71
C ASP A 800 12.90 20.55 -21.96
N SER A 801 12.75 20.50 -20.63
CA SER A 801 13.28 19.44 -19.76
C SER A 801 12.23 18.33 -19.54
N PRO A 802 12.54 17.04 -19.81
CA PRO A 802 11.59 15.94 -19.67
C PRO A 802 11.27 15.62 -18.20
N ILE A 803 12.19 15.91 -17.27
CA ILE A 803 11.99 15.65 -15.85
C ILE A 803 11.02 16.66 -15.21
N HIS A 804 11.08 17.93 -15.62
CA HIS A 804 10.13 18.97 -15.22
C HIS A 804 8.71 18.73 -15.73
N HIS A 805 8.60 18.09 -16.88
CA HIS A 805 7.35 17.62 -17.48
C HIS A 805 6.72 16.50 -16.63
N CYS A 806 7.49 15.50 -16.19
CA CYS A 806 7.03 14.47 -15.24
C CYS A 806 6.64 15.06 -13.87
N LEU A 807 7.41 16.03 -13.37
CA LEU A 807 7.10 16.73 -12.11
C LEU A 807 5.81 17.59 -12.23
N PHE A 808 5.59 18.21 -13.38
CA PHE A 808 4.35 18.95 -13.66
C PHE A 808 3.11 18.05 -13.64
N GLU A 809 3.18 16.83 -14.21
CA GLU A 809 2.06 15.87 -14.20
C GLU A 809 1.62 15.54 -12.77
N GLY A 810 2.55 15.20 -11.88
CA GLY A 810 2.24 14.90 -10.48
C GLY A 810 1.66 16.09 -9.72
N ILE A 811 2.19 17.29 -9.95
CA ILE A 811 1.66 18.54 -9.36
C ILE A 811 0.24 18.83 -9.87
N ALA A 812 0.00 18.67 -11.17
CA ALA A 812 -1.30 18.91 -11.78
C ALA A 812 -2.35 17.89 -11.30
N TYR A 813 -1.99 16.61 -11.17
CA TYR A 813 -2.87 15.58 -10.62
C TYR A 813 -3.34 15.92 -9.19
N VAL A 814 -2.40 16.19 -8.28
CA VAL A 814 -2.70 16.48 -6.86
C VAL A 814 -3.53 17.76 -6.72
N LEU A 815 -3.31 18.77 -7.58
CA LEU A 815 -4.18 19.94 -7.63
C LEU A 815 -5.59 19.61 -8.15
N LEU A 816 -5.73 18.81 -9.21
CA LEU A 816 -7.03 18.45 -9.78
C LEU A 816 -7.84 17.53 -8.85
N GLU A 817 -7.19 16.62 -8.12
CA GLU A 817 -7.79 15.86 -7.03
C GLU A 817 -8.41 16.80 -5.97
N ARG A 818 -7.64 17.81 -5.53
CA ARG A 818 -8.09 18.76 -4.52
C ARG A 818 -9.19 19.70 -5.03
N VAL A 819 -9.06 20.20 -6.26
CA VAL A 819 -10.08 21.02 -6.93
C VAL A 819 -11.36 20.22 -7.14
N GLY A 820 -11.26 18.94 -7.53
CA GLY A 820 -12.42 18.07 -7.73
C GLY A 820 -13.18 17.78 -6.44
N ALA A 821 -12.47 17.53 -5.34
CA ALA A 821 -13.07 17.35 -4.02
C ALA A 821 -13.81 18.61 -3.54
N GLN A 822 -13.24 19.81 -3.73
CA GLN A 822 -13.89 21.05 -3.35
C GLN A 822 -15.04 21.43 -4.29
N LEU A 823 -14.95 21.11 -5.59
CA LEU A 823 -16.05 21.31 -6.52
C LEU A 823 -17.24 20.40 -6.20
N TYR A 824 -17.00 19.17 -5.74
CA TYR A 824 -18.04 18.29 -5.20
C TYR A 824 -18.73 18.92 -3.97
N HIS A 825 -17.98 19.39 -2.97
CA HIS A 825 -18.57 20.06 -1.80
C HIS A 825 -19.36 21.32 -2.19
N CYS A 826 -18.84 22.13 -3.11
CA CYS A 826 -19.55 23.31 -3.64
C CYS A 826 -20.80 22.97 -4.48
N THR A 827 -21.00 21.72 -4.89
CA THR A 827 -22.15 21.28 -5.70
C THR A 827 -23.20 20.55 -4.86
N PHE A 828 -22.78 19.70 -3.91
CA PHE A 828 -23.66 18.85 -3.12
C PHE A 828 -23.77 19.24 -1.63
N GLY A 829 -22.95 20.17 -1.15
CA GLY A 829 -23.02 20.69 0.23
C GLY A 829 -22.48 19.74 1.32
N HIS A 830 -21.68 18.73 0.92
CA HIS A 830 -21.00 17.77 1.79
C HIS A 830 -19.72 17.20 1.16
N GLU A 831 -18.82 16.65 1.98
CA GLU A 831 -17.64 15.91 1.51
C GLU A 831 -18.06 14.61 0.78
N ARG A 832 -17.25 14.17 -0.19
CA ARG A 832 -17.55 13.04 -1.08
C ARG A 832 -17.46 11.69 -0.35
N GLY A 833 -18.57 10.97 -0.29
CA GLY A 833 -18.66 9.63 0.30
C GLY A 833 -17.78 8.58 -0.38
N THR A 834 -17.37 7.57 0.37
CA THR A 834 -16.58 6.43 -0.15
C THR A 834 -17.46 5.51 -0.99
N THR A 835 -18.65 5.14 -0.49
CA THR A 835 -19.60 4.30 -1.23
C THR A 835 -20.45 5.11 -2.20
N ILE A 836 -21.35 4.44 -2.94
CA ILE A 836 -22.33 5.11 -3.81
C ILE A 836 -23.49 5.64 -2.98
N GLU A 837 -23.93 4.92 -1.95
CA GLU A 837 -25.00 5.36 -1.04
C GLU A 837 -24.62 6.66 -0.32
N GLU A 838 -23.38 6.75 0.19
CA GLU A 838 -22.82 7.95 0.84
C GLU A 838 -22.67 9.17 -0.10
N ARG A 839 -22.88 9.01 -1.41
CA ARG A 839 -22.87 10.10 -2.41
C ARG A 839 -24.26 10.53 -2.88
N ILE A 840 -25.26 9.65 -2.74
CA ILE A 840 -26.63 9.87 -3.22
C ILE A 840 -27.56 10.34 -2.09
N ILE A 841 -27.33 9.89 -0.86
CA ILE A 841 -28.16 10.26 0.29
C ILE A 841 -27.75 11.66 0.76
N PRO A 842 -28.64 12.68 0.70
CA PRO A 842 -28.33 13.99 1.28
C PRO A 842 -28.16 13.84 2.79
N PRO A 843 -27.16 14.50 3.42
CA PRO A 843 -26.97 14.43 4.86
C PRO A 843 -28.21 14.98 5.59
N PRO A 844 -28.64 14.36 6.70
CA PRO A 844 -29.78 14.83 7.47
C PRO A 844 -29.54 16.25 7.99
N GLU A 845 -30.60 17.05 8.07
CA GLU A 845 -30.50 18.44 8.52
C GLU A 845 -30.03 18.49 9.99
N PRO A 846 -28.92 19.19 10.30
CA PRO A 846 -28.35 19.22 11.64
C PRO A 846 -29.32 19.89 12.61
N SER A 847 -29.83 19.11 13.57
CA SER A 847 -30.82 19.56 14.55
C SER A 847 -30.19 20.22 15.78
N ASP A 848 -28.88 20.08 15.98
CA ASP A 848 -28.13 20.72 17.06
C ASP A 848 -27.58 22.10 16.60
N PRO A 849 -27.89 23.21 17.30
CA PRO A 849 -27.25 24.52 17.07
C PRO A 849 -25.72 24.49 17.00
N HIS A 850 -25.05 23.58 17.72
CA HIS A 850 -23.60 23.42 17.63
C HIS A 850 -23.13 22.78 16.30
N GLU A 851 -23.91 21.86 15.73
CA GLU A 851 -23.63 21.29 14.40
C GLU A 851 -23.88 22.32 13.30
N ILE A 852 -24.96 23.09 13.39
CA ILE A 852 -25.27 24.21 12.48
C ILE A 852 -24.12 25.23 12.50
N ALA A 853 -23.69 25.66 13.68
CA ALA A 853 -22.58 26.62 13.83
C ALA A 853 -21.27 26.05 13.27
N ARG A 854 -20.97 24.76 13.52
CA ARG A 854 -19.79 24.08 12.99
C ARG A 854 -19.81 24.03 11.46
N LYS A 855 -20.92 23.58 10.85
CA LYS A 855 -21.07 23.53 9.39
C LYS A 855 -20.87 24.91 8.76
N ALA A 856 -21.46 25.95 9.34
CA ALA A 856 -21.24 27.34 8.90
C ALA A 856 -19.76 27.78 8.95
N THR A 857 -18.97 27.33 9.94
CA THR A 857 -17.52 27.61 9.97
C THR A 857 -16.70 26.82 8.96
N ASP A 858 -17.05 25.55 8.69
CA ASP A 858 -16.36 24.73 7.68
C ASP A 858 -16.73 25.19 6.24
N ASP A 859 -17.97 25.63 5.99
CA ASP A 859 -18.36 26.27 4.72
C ASP A 859 -17.64 27.61 4.53
N ALA A 860 -17.55 28.44 5.58
CA ALA A 860 -16.78 29.69 5.53
C ALA A 860 -15.27 29.45 5.31
N ALA A 861 -14.71 28.37 5.86
CA ALA A 861 -13.33 27.96 5.57
C ALA A 861 -13.17 27.51 4.12
N THR A 862 -14.13 26.75 3.61
CA THR A 862 -14.14 26.26 2.22
C THR A 862 -14.17 27.42 1.22
N ARG A 863 -15.00 28.46 1.47
CA ARG A 863 -15.03 29.71 0.66
C ARG A 863 -13.69 30.47 0.63
N LEU A 864 -12.77 30.21 1.57
CA LEU A 864 -11.42 30.80 1.60
C LEU A 864 -10.38 29.88 0.93
N GLU A 865 -10.44 28.57 1.15
CA GLU A 865 -9.58 27.58 0.48
C GLU A 865 -9.79 27.62 -1.04
N VAL A 866 -11.05 27.63 -1.47
CA VAL A 866 -11.47 27.72 -2.88
C VAL A 866 -10.86 28.92 -3.61
N LYS A 867 -10.87 30.12 -3.00
CA LYS A 867 -10.29 31.34 -3.59
C LYS A 867 -8.77 31.20 -3.79
N ALA A 868 -8.08 30.49 -2.90
CA ALA A 868 -6.66 30.20 -3.01
C ALA A 868 -6.36 29.12 -4.07
N LEU A 869 -7.17 28.07 -4.17
CA LEU A 869 -7.02 27.02 -5.19
C LEU A 869 -7.15 27.57 -6.63
N VAL A 870 -8.03 28.55 -6.87
CA VAL A 870 -8.15 29.20 -8.20
C VAL A 870 -6.85 29.86 -8.64
N ILE A 871 -6.09 30.50 -7.73
CA ILE A 871 -4.80 31.14 -8.06
C ILE A 871 -3.80 30.09 -8.59
N ILE A 872 -3.79 28.90 -8.00
CA ILE A 872 -2.91 27.81 -8.42
C ILE A 872 -3.43 27.19 -9.72
N LEU A 873 -4.74 27.01 -9.86
CA LEU A 873 -5.36 26.46 -11.07
C LEU A 873 -5.19 27.39 -12.27
N GLU A 874 -5.28 28.71 -12.12
CA GLU A 874 -4.93 29.65 -13.20
C GLU A 874 -3.46 29.56 -13.59
N ARG A 875 -2.55 29.31 -12.64
CA ARG A 875 -1.13 29.10 -12.96
C ARG A 875 -0.89 27.77 -13.66
N VAL A 876 -1.47 26.68 -13.18
CA VAL A 876 -1.40 25.37 -13.84
C VAL A 876 -2.04 25.45 -15.23
N MET A 877 -3.23 26.02 -15.40
CA MET A 877 -3.88 26.17 -16.72
C MET A 877 -3.21 27.21 -17.63
N GLY A 878 -2.32 28.06 -17.10
CA GLY A 878 -1.43 28.93 -17.88
C GLY A 878 -0.05 28.31 -18.19
N VAL A 879 0.25 27.13 -17.63
CA VAL A 879 1.51 26.37 -17.73
C VAL A 879 1.29 24.89 -18.15
N ALA A 880 0.04 24.46 -18.29
CA ALA A 880 -0.44 23.28 -19.02
C ALA A 880 -0.30 23.56 -20.53
N PRO A 881 -0.67 24.75 -21.04
CA PRO A 881 0.13 25.43 -22.05
C PRO A 881 1.50 25.82 -21.45
N LEU A 882 2.30 24.77 -21.24
CA LEU A 882 3.76 24.64 -21.20
C LEU A 882 4.06 23.13 -21.23
N HIS A 883 3.27 22.33 -20.49
CA HIS A 883 3.40 20.87 -20.34
C HIS A 883 2.06 20.04 -20.48
N SER A 884 1.22 20.18 -21.54
CA SER A 884 0.06 19.31 -21.98
C SER A 884 -0.12 18.85 -23.49
N ASN A 885 0.87 18.82 -24.43
CA ASN A 885 0.76 18.47 -25.88
C ASN A 885 2.00 17.63 -26.45
N GLU A 886 2.30 17.48 -27.76
CA GLU A 886 3.45 16.66 -28.30
C GLU A 886 4.62 17.42 -29.03
N GLN A 887 5.85 16.85 -29.09
CA GLN A 887 6.94 17.25 -30.01
C GLN A 887 6.98 16.34 -31.26
N PRO A 888 6.90 16.86 -32.50
CA PRO A 888 7.19 16.06 -33.68
C PRO A 888 8.69 15.80 -33.79
N GLN A 889 9.09 14.53 -33.82
CA GLN A 889 10.50 14.16 -34.00
C GLN A 889 10.97 14.54 -35.41
N PHE A 890 11.96 15.43 -35.51
CA PHE A 890 12.67 15.69 -36.76
C PHE A 890 14.19 15.71 -36.59
N THR A 891 14.84 15.15 -37.62
CA THR A 891 16.27 14.82 -37.77
C THR A 891 17.28 15.91 -37.37
N LYS A 892 18.37 15.48 -36.70
CA LYS A 892 19.56 16.30 -36.35
C LYS A 892 20.18 17.05 -37.54
N LYS A 893 20.61 18.30 -37.34
CA LYS A 893 21.71 18.97 -38.09
C LYS A 893 22.22 20.24 -37.39
N GLY A 894 23.53 20.50 -37.44
CA GLY A 894 24.15 21.82 -37.18
C GLY A 894 24.67 22.08 -35.75
N LYS A 895 25.86 22.70 -35.65
CA LYS A 895 26.45 23.28 -34.43
C LYS A 895 26.63 24.79 -34.63
N SER A 896 26.42 25.62 -33.59
CA SER A 896 27.18 26.86 -33.38
C SER A 896 26.97 27.52 -32.00
N THR A 897 27.99 27.43 -31.15
CA THR A 897 28.54 28.47 -30.23
C THR A 897 27.66 29.54 -29.55
N LEU A 898 27.92 29.63 -28.23
CA LEU A 898 28.12 30.83 -27.39
C LEU A 898 26.90 31.62 -26.86
N ALA A 899 27.11 32.16 -25.65
CA ALA A 899 26.10 32.82 -24.82
C ALA A 899 26.05 34.35 -25.01
N ARG A 900 24.90 34.95 -24.69
CA ARG A 900 24.85 36.35 -24.24
C ARG A 900 23.64 36.68 -23.36
N THR A 901 23.73 37.84 -22.73
CA THR A 901 22.92 38.34 -21.61
C THR A 901 21.52 38.84 -21.98
N VAL A 902 20.63 38.76 -20.98
CA VAL A 902 19.35 39.48 -20.78
C VAL A 902 19.05 40.64 -21.74
N SER A 903 17.85 40.62 -22.33
CA SER A 903 17.12 41.84 -22.71
C SER A 903 15.61 41.66 -22.57
N MET A 904 14.99 42.39 -21.64
CA MET A 904 13.54 42.45 -21.45
C MET A 904 12.96 43.67 -22.17
N LYS A 905 12.36 43.47 -23.36
CA LYS A 905 11.37 44.40 -23.96
C LYS A 905 10.65 43.79 -25.17
N ASN A 906 9.34 44.07 -25.23
CA ASN A 906 8.47 44.05 -26.41
C ASN A 906 8.42 42.77 -27.27
N VAL A 907 7.50 41.84 -26.95
CA VAL A 907 6.93 40.87 -27.91
C VAL A 907 5.40 40.92 -27.83
N SER A 908 4.72 40.77 -28.96
CA SER A 908 3.29 41.07 -29.15
C SER A 908 2.33 39.98 -28.63
N THR A 909 1.10 40.37 -28.31
CA THR A 909 0.05 39.45 -27.82
C THR A 909 -0.54 38.61 -28.95
N THR A 910 -0.19 37.33 -28.99
CA THR A 910 -0.96 36.29 -29.67
C THR A 910 -1.36 35.22 -28.67
N ARG A 911 -2.62 34.74 -28.74
CA ARG A 911 -3.14 33.68 -27.87
C ARG A 911 -2.91 32.33 -28.55
N VAL A 912 -2.00 31.53 -28.01
CA VAL A 912 -1.90 30.11 -28.38
C VAL A 912 -3.03 29.35 -27.69
N LYS A 913 -3.79 28.55 -28.43
CA LYS A 913 -4.84 27.69 -27.89
C LYS A 913 -4.26 26.33 -27.46
N LEU A 914 -4.87 25.72 -26.44
CA LEU A 914 -4.64 24.32 -26.09
C LEU A 914 -5.08 23.40 -27.24
N SER A 915 -4.52 22.19 -27.37
CA SER A 915 -5.10 21.18 -28.27
C SER A 915 -6.38 20.58 -27.66
N SER A 916 -7.32 20.19 -28.52
CA SER A 916 -8.58 19.58 -28.10
C SER A 916 -8.40 18.28 -27.32
N LEU A 917 -7.40 17.47 -27.68
CA LEU A 917 -7.08 16.21 -26.99
C LEU A 917 -6.52 16.43 -25.58
N ALA A 918 -5.72 17.49 -25.38
CA ALA A 918 -5.26 17.90 -24.06
C ALA A 918 -6.40 18.44 -23.20
N GLN A 919 -7.29 19.22 -23.80
CA GLN A 919 -8.48 19.79 -23.14
C GLN A 919 -9.42 18.67 -22.64
N GLU A 920 -9.71 17.70 -23.51
CA GLU A 920 -10.57 16.55 -23.20
C GLU A 920 -9.99 15.67 -22.08
N ARG A 921 -8.65 15.52 -22.02
CA ARG A 921 -7.96 14.77 -20.95
C ARG A 921 -8.00 15.51 -19.60
N LEU A 922 -7.75 16.82 -19.56
CA LEU A 922 -7.87 17.61 -18.33
C LEU A 922 -9.30 17.64 -17.79
N GLN A 923 -10.31 17.71 -18.68
CA GLN A 923 -11.72 17.59 -18.32
C GLN A 923 -12.06 16.20 -17.75
N ARG A 924 -11.60 15.10 -18.39
CA ARG A 924 -11.80 13.72 -17.88
C ARG A 924 -11.17 13.52 -16.50
N THR A 925 -9.94 13.98 -16.28
CA THR A 925 -9.29 13.89 -14.97
C THR A 925 -10.07 14.65 -13.91
N LEU A 926 -10.51 15.88 -14.18
CA LEU A 926 -11.35 16.65 -13.25
C LEU A 926 -12.66 15.91 -12.92
N ILE A 927 -13.35 15.35 -13.91
CA ILE A 927 -14.61 14.60 -13.76
C ILE A 927 -14.42 13.31 -12.92
N SER A 928 -13.25 12.68 -13.01
CA SER A 928 -12.86 11.55 -12.16
C SER A 928 -12.57 12.00 -10.71
N CYS A 929 -11.89 13.12 -10.53
CA CYS A 929 -11.63 13.72 -9.22
C CYS A 929 -12.90 14.23 -8.53
N THR A 930 -13.90 14.71 -9.28
CA THR A 930 -15.19 15.16 -8.72
C THR A 930 -16.12 13.98 -8.41
N PHE A 931 -16.59 13.23 -9.43
CA PHE A 931 -17.64 12.22 -9.28
C PHE A 931 -17.07 10.81 -9.17
N GLY A 932 -16.09 10.49 -10.04
CA GLY A 932 -15.24 9.31 -10.13
C GLY A 932 -15.84 7.93 -9.84
N HIS A 933 -15.89 7.07 -10.86
CA HIS A 933 -16.32 5.70 -10.69
C HIS A 933 -15.66 4.69 -11.65
N GLN A 934 -15.29 3.54 -11.07
CA GLN A 934 -14.88 2.23 -11.63
C GLN A 934 -13.72 2.13 -12.64
N ASP A 935 -12.86 1.15 -12.34
CA ASP A 935 -11.69 0.73 -13.11
C ASP A 935 -12.08 0.16 -14.49
N GLN A 936 -11.96 0.97 -15.54
CA GLN A 936 -11.94 0.49 -16.93
C GLN A 936 -11.44 1.55 -17.94
N ASP A 937 -10.12 1.74 -17.99
CA ASP A 937 -9.46 2.33 -19.17
C ASP A 937 -8.12 1.61 -19.40
N ASP A 938 -8.08 0.72 -20.41
CA ASP A 938 -6.93 -0.14 -20.74
C ASP A 938 -5.80 0.59 -21.51
N PHE A 939 -5.82 1.93 -21.56
CA PHE A 939 -4.84 2.74 -22.30
C PHE A 939 -4.37 3.97 -21.51
N MET A 940 -3.26 3.81 -20.79
CA MET A 940 -2.47 4.91 -20.22
C MET A 940 -1.66 5.64 -21.31
N ASP A 941 -2.34 6.29 -22.26
CA ASP A 941 -1.72 7.33 -23.08
C ASP A 941 -1.86 8.69 -22.37
N ILE A 942 -0.74 9.20 -21.86
CA ILE A 942 -0.56 10.50 -21.17
C ILE A 942 -0.33 11.61 -22.23
N LEU A 943 -0.44 12.93 -21.90
CA LEU A 943 -0.06 14.01 -22.84
C LEU A 943 0.46 15.31 -22.18
N THR A 944 1.59 15.84 -22.66
CA THR A 944 2.43 16.84 -21.94
C THR A 944 3.45 17.65 -22.85
N LYS A 945 3.29 19.01 -23.03
CA LYS A 945 4.00 20.14 -23.80
C LYS A 945 3.12 21.46 -24.11
N PRO A 946 3.46 22.47 -24.97
CA PRO A 946 3.46 23.95 -24.74
C PRO A 946 2.15 24.78 -25.02
N VAL A 947 2.08 26.14 -25.14
CA VAL A 947 2.53 27.34 -24.36
C VAL A 947 1.94 28.64 -25.01
N ASN A 948 1.56 29.80 -24.42
CA ASN A 948 1.56 30.46 -23.08
C ASN A 948 0.43 31.54 -22.98
N MET A 949 0.17 32.20 -21.81
CA MET A 949 0.01 33.68 -21.68
C MET A 949 -0.27 34.22 -20.24
N GLY A 950 0.47 35.25 -19.81
CA GLY A 950 -0.06 36.35 -18.95
C GLY A 950 0.30 36.39 -17.45
N ARG A 951 0.26 37.60 -16.87
CA ARG A 951 0.30 37.88 -15.42
C ARG A 951 -1.13 37.74 -14.87
N PRO A 952 -1.37 37.12 -13.69
CA PRO A 952 -2.72 36.97 -13.16
C PRO A 952 -3.39 38.33 -12.91
N PRO A 953 -4.68 38.49 -13.26
CA PRO A 953 -5.46 39.65 -12.87
C PRO A 953 -5.70 39.65 -11.35
N ALA A 954 -6.07 40.81 -10.79
CA ALA A 954 -6.56 40.85 -9.40
C ALA A 954 -7.90 40.10 -9.30
N ALA A 955 -8.11 39.37 -8.20
CA ALA A 955 -9.32 38.57 -8.00
C ALA A 955 -10.59 39.44 -8.11
N PRO A 956 -11.65 38.98 -8.80
CA PRO A 956 -12.89 39.73 -8.92
C PRO A 956 -13.58 39.85 -7.55
N LYS A 957 -14.24 41.00 -7.31
CA LYS A 957 -14.89 41.31 -6.04
C LYS A 957 -16.26 40.65 -5.92
N VAL A 958 -16.27 39.34 -5.69
CA VAL A 958 -17.47 38.52 -5.47
C VAL A 958 -17.94 38.65 -4.02
N LYS A 959 -19.25 38.66 -3.77
CA LYS A 959 -19.81 38.65 -2.41
C LYS A 959 -19.55 37.30 -1.74
N ASP A 960 -19.60 37.23 -0.42
CA ASP A 960 -19.42 35.96 0.30
C ASP A 960 -20.55 34.96 0.06
N GLU A 961 -21.72 35.39 -0.43
CA GLU A 961 -22.86 34.55 -0.81
C GLU A 961 -22.60 33.77 -2.12
N ASP A 962 -22.10 34.45 -3.16
CA ASP A 962 -22.00 33.90 -4.52
C ASP A 962 -20.72 33.03 -4.76
N VAL A 963 -19.90 32.79 -3.74
CA VAL A 963 -18.54 32.22 -3.89
C VAL A 963 -18.52 30.81 -4.49
N PHE A 964 -19.50 29.96 -4.15
CA PHE A 964 -19.56 28.58 -4.65
C PHE A 964 -19.96 28.54 -6.13
N GLU A 965 -20.96 29.31 -6.54
CA GLU A 965 -21.34 29.45 -7.96
C GLU A 965 -20.20 30.09 -8.78
N TRP A 966 -19.57 31.14 -8.23
CA TRP A 966 -18.39 31.74 -8.86
C TRP A 966 -17.26 30.73 -9.06
N TYR A 967 -17.01 29.84 -8.08
CA TYR A 967 -15.97 28.83 -8.18
C TYR A 967 -16.29 27.77 -9.24
N GLN A 968 -17.51 27.25 -9.26
CA GLN A 968 -17.97 26.36 -10.33
C GLN A 968 -17.75 27.04 -11.70
N ALA A 969 -18.18 28.30 -11.85
CA ALA A 969 -17.98 29.09 -13.06
C ALA A 969 -16.49 29.34 -13.39
N GLN A 970 -15.59 29.51 -12.40
CA GLN A 970 -14.16 29.65 -12.66
C GLN A 970 -13.51 28.33 -13.10
N VAL A 971 -13.81 27.22 -12.42
CA VAL A 971 -13.25 25.91 -12.77
C VAL A 971 -13.66 25.53 -14.19
N TRP A 972 -14.96 25.64 -14.53
CA TRP A 972 -15.43 25.35 -15.88
C TRP A 972 -15.06 26.42 -16.93
N ARG A 973 -14.79 27.68 -16.54
CA ARG A 973 -14.15 28.68 -17.44
C ARG A 973 -12.72 28.29 -17.79
N LEU A 974 -11.96 27.75 -16.84
CA LEU A 974 -10.54 27.44 -17.00
C LEU A 974 -10.32 26.09 -17.70
N VAL A 975 -11.17 25.09 -17.41
CA VAL A 975 -11.06 23.72 -17.92
C VAL A 975 -11.99 23.45 -19.11
N GLY A 976 -13.06 24.25 -19.28
CA GLY A 976 -14.00 24.20 -20.40
C GLY A 976 -15.24 23.32 -20.17
N TRP A 977 -16.34 23.67 -20.83
CA TRP A 977 -17.65 22.99 -20.71
C TRP A 977 -17.90 21.91 -21.79
N GLU A 978 -17.03 21.81 -22.81
CA GLU A 978 -17.26 21.08 -24.08
C GLU A 978 -17.49 19.55 -23.95
N ILE A 979 -17.21 18.93 -22.81
CA ILE A 979 -17.62 17.54 -22.53
C ILE A 979 -19.10 17.46 -22.14
N LEU A 980 -19.58 18.37 -21.28
CA LEU A 980 -20.98 18.39 -20.81
C LEU A 980 -21.96 18.79 -21.93
N GLU A 981 -21.50 19.56 -22.92
CA GLU A 981 -22.29 19.88 -24.12
C GLU A 981 -22.55 18.65 -25.01
N LYS A 982 -21.71 17.60 -24.93
CA LYS A 982 -21.91 16.34 -25.66
C LYS A 982 -22.95 15.43 -24.99
N ASP A 983 -23.37 15.74 -23.75
CA ASP A 983 -24.41 14.99 -23.05
C ASP A 983 -25.84 15.35 -23.53
N GLY A 984 -25.98 16.14 -24.61
CA GLY A 984 -27.24 16.30 -25.33
C GLY A 984 -27.76 15.03 -26.02
N GLU A 985 -26.94 13.98 -26.20
CA GLU A 985 -27.33 12.73 -26.88
C GLU A 985 -28.11 11.73 -25.98
N TRP A 986 -28.32 11.99 -24.67
CA TRP A 986 -28.86 11.01 -23.70
C TRP A 986 -30.40 10.83 -23.66
N VAL A 987 -31.15 11.23 -24.69
CA VAL A 987 -32.64 11.24 -24.67
C VAL A 987 -33.29 10.27 -25.70
N HIS A 988 -32.50 9.43 -26.39
CA HIS A 988 -32.98 8.48 -27.41
C HIS A 988 -32.36 7.06 -27.29
#